data_AF-A0A6J2JI39-F1
#
_entry.id   AF-A0A6J2JI39-F1
#
_cell.length_a   1.000
_cell.length_b   1.000
_cell.length_c   1.000
_cell.angle_alpha   90.00
_cell.angle_beta   90.00
_cell.angle_gamma   90.00
#
_symmetry.space_group_name_H-M   'P 1'
#
loop_
_entity.id
_entity.type
_entity.pdbx_description
1 polymer ?
#
loop_
_entity_poly.entity_id
_entity_poly.type
_entity_poly.pdbx_seq_one_letter_code
_entity_poly.pdbx_strand_id
1 'polypeptide(L)'
;MRWLIGASENMKHGKRGGGRARWESRLLVAAIALAFVNAQDISICCDKADKAEGTCRSVCEKMSQLNMTTDRSVIEQSTPNIYKFCGHHLTEFWICMNQTIQDLPCCHESDSQSCRSTCESVLRRTSDIEEIVEALGQDCGAPAIHNVLWQCFLRKDAPTDTKDLIPRDVANLHCCLKAKSATCKELCFHTFNKGSQEKWDMFDLQCLDNSQETMLSQCLEDVRTPCSLGCSSLTYCSQLNDRHTTMFRSCNVRADLDAHLSMAEQEGRRTLQVAGMHLPVKNSSECSTDLWKSVACVLHVKPCTTKGLSSLLCEEDCVQMLSSCVDWAQFKLPYTANTLCARIVPQSNTTNCVSLQQYMKPSTSRLAAPASRPCAGAPCGRAQLCRADRNCALAVASTAAACRSYHCLDGCPLGEGNSYVVPIGAWVRVFMSDLSHGLCFKICKCEGKGLTKCQPLPCFSMQHCFVNNKLILHGEKFYMECNACVCVWGERVCARRACGARRGSRLTRLPCNCPPHHLPAHTNHALYPNACLARCVGATDAEIEFGVQSPCAGVTCPRRHVCVPSSNVCLSRLQTSCPQHVCVNTTDCNSQAAMPVCDTDGRTHANPCHLVMSGRKMSYLGPCLRGCSSSVAVCGANGVTYGSECAAWSEYVSVDYVGPCLAVGYISDQMEPKCTFDRIVCPALKKDNCQGFTAPGACCPRCGGALRILYSKKQIDRALYGTNISATVVNLHNVVQGLERHITIAECALRGYLTIETEIFVTIESLIENPTDLQLKMCILEAEKLADMINSEHPLIAVDLSLSALSYALVVHKHPTKGSSTITLSVFVLVSSYFSVYVLR
;
A
#
# COMPACT_ATOMS: atom_id res chain seq x y z
N MET A 1 22.71 -9.01 23.43
CA MET A 1 22.63 -9.24 24.88
C MET A 1 21.84 -10.51 25.13
N ARG A 2 22.35 -11.37 26.03
CA ARG A 2 21.88 -12.71 26.41
C ARG A 2 20.42 -12.74 26.89
N TRP A 3 19.70 -13.85 26.67
CA TRP A 3 18.97 -14.68 27.65
C TRP A 3 18.06 -15.69 26.91
N LEU A 4 18.51 -16.95 26.85
CA LEU A 4 17.71 -18.17 26.69
C LEU A 4 18.15 -19.10 27.83
N ILE A 5 17.20 -19.77 28.50
CA ILE A 5 17.23 -21.16 29.04
C ILE A 5 16.14 -21.32 30.12
N GLY A 6 15.36 -22.39 29.98
CA GLY A 6 15.02 -23.27 31.13
C GLY A 6 13.54 -23.48 31.45
N ALA A 7 12.96 -24.60 31.00
CA ALA A 7 12.66 -25.76 31.86
C ALA A 7 11.67 -26.73 31.19
N SER A 8 12.04 -28.01 31.19
CA SER A 8 11.24 -29.19 30.87
C SER A 8 11.08 -30.04 32.14
N GLU A 9 10.09 -30.95 32.11
CA GLU A 9 9.84 -32.13 32.97
C GLU A 9 8.90 -32.01 34.19
N ASN A 10 7.74 -32.68 34.11
CA ASN A 10 7.54 -33.97 34.78
C ASN A 10 6.19 -34.66 34.45
N MET A 11 6.27 -35.94 34.06
CA MET A 11 5.16 -36.91 33.96
C MET A 11 4.73 -37.42 35.34
N LYS A 12 3.46 -37.83 35.48
CA LYS A 12 3.10 -39.07 36.22
C LYS A 12 1.72 -39.61 35.83
N HIS A 13 1.68 -40.94 35.65
CA HIS A 13 0.60 -41.79 35.15
C HIS A 13 -0.56 -42.04 36.10
N GLY A 14 -1.74 -42.33 35.52
CA GLY A 14 -2.83 -43.11 36.13
C GLY A 14 -3.53 -44.00 35.09
N LYS A 15 -3.41 -45.33 35.24
CA LYS A 15 -4.03 -46.41 34.42
C LYS A 15 -5.55 -46.51 34.66
N ARG A 16 -6.33 -46.84 33.61
CA ARG A 16 -7.40 -47.87 33.58
C ARG A 16 -8.15 -47.88 32.23
N GLY A 17 -8.48 -49.06 31.71
CA GLY A 17 -9.56 -49.24 30.73
C GLY A 17 -9.20 -49.96 29.43
N GLY A 18 -8.85 -51.25 29.50
CA GLY A 18 -8.88 -52.14 28.34
C GLY A 18 -10.33 -52.33 27.87
N GLY A 19 -10.62 -51.93 26.63
CA GLY A 19 -11.95 -51.98 26.04
C GLY A 19 -12.15 -50.98 24.88
N ARG A 20 -11.36 -49.90 24.83
CA ARG A 20 -11.42 -48.86 23.78
C ARG A 20 -10.60 -49.17 22.52
N ALA A 21 -9.59 -50.03 22.64
CA ALA A 21 -8.62 -50.31 21.58
C ALA A 21 -9.19 -51.06 20.35
N ARG A 22 -10.30 -51.80 20.49
CA ARG A 22 -10.87 -52.57 19.35
C ARG A 22 -11.81 -51.75 18.46
N TRP A 23 -12.32 -50.62 18.97
CA TRP A 23 -13.18 -49.69 18.22
C TRP A 23 -12.38 -48.60 17.51
N GLU A 24 -11.28 -48.11 18.11
CA GLU A 24 -10.40 -47.14 17.46
C GLU A 24 -9.59 -47.75 16.30
N SER A 25 -9.18 -49.03 16.36
CA SER A 25 -8.54 -49.70 15.22
C SER A 25 -9.46 -49.83 14.00
N ARG A 26 -10.78 -50.03 14.19
CA ARG A 26 -11.73 -50.15 13.07
C ARG A 26 -12.07 -48.80 12.44
N LEU A 27 -12.12 -47.73 13.24
CA LEU A 27 -12.27 -46.35 12.76
C LEU A 27 -11.03 -45.84 12.03
N LEU A 28 -9.83 -46.22 12.49
CA LEU A 28 -8.58 -45.92 11.79
C LEU A 28 -8.48 -46.66 10.46
N VAL A 29 -8.86 -47.95 10.41
CA VAL A 29 -8.89 -48.74 9.17
C VAL A 29 -9.93 -48.18 8.18
N ALA A 30 -11.10 -47.73 8.65
CA ALA A 30 -12.10 -47.09 7.79
C ALA A 30 -11.68 -45.70 7.28
N ALA A 31 -10.96 -44.92 8.08
CA ALA A 31 -10.40 -43.62 7.67
C ALA A 31 -9.21 -43.77 6.70
N ILE A 32 -8.41 -44.82 6.87
CA ILE A 32 -7.32 -45.20 5.96
C ILE A 32 -7.89 -45.76 4.66
N ALA A 33 -9.00 -46.52 4.70
CA ALA A 33 -9.67 -47.04 3.52
C ALA A 33 -10.33 -45.94 2.65
N LEU A 34 -10.65 -44.78 3.23
CA LEU A 34 -11.14 -43.61 2.48
C LEU A 34 -10.01 -42.74 1.88
N ALA A 35 -8.74 -43.01 2.22
CA ALA A 35 -7.56 -42.26 1.79
C ALA A 35 -6.69 -43.00 0.74
N PHE A 36 -7.15 -44.13 0.19
CA PHE A 36 -6.45 -44.87 -0.86
C PHE A 36 -7.24 -44.85 -2.18
N VAL A 37 -6.72 -44.20 -3.24
CA VAL A 37 -7.22 -44.34 -4.61
C VAL A 37 -6.06 -44.37 -5.64
N ASN A 38 -5.88 -45.56 -6.22
CA ASN A 38 -5.49 -45.95 -7.60
C ASN A 38 -4.07 -45.69 -8.14
N ALA A 39 -3.13 -46.62 -7.95
CA ALA A 39 -2.07 -46.86 -8.94
C ALA A 39 -2.42 -48.08 -9.81
N GLN A 40 -2.26 -47.99 -11.14
CA GLN A 40 -2.53 -49.07 -12.12
C GLN A 40 -1.34 -49.24 -13.07
N ASP A 41 -1.11 -50.43 -13.67
CA ASP A 41 -0.13 -50.56 -14.76
C ASP A 41 -0.47 -49.61 -15.94
N ILE A 42 0.51 -48.91 -16.50
CA ILE A 42 0.30 -47.99 -17.64
C ILE A 42 -0.35 -48.72 -18.81
N SER A 43 -0.03 -50.01 -19.00
CA SER A 43 -0.66 -50.86 -20.02
C SER A 43 -2.20 -50.90 -19.90
N ILE A 44 -2.72 -50.90 -18.67
CA ILE A 44 -4.15 -50.90 -18.35
C ILE A 44 -4.76 -49.50 -18.56
N CYS A 45 -3.99 -48.44 -18.35
CA CYS A 45 -4.40 -47.09 -18.72
C CYS A 45 -4.51 -46.95 -20.26
N CYS A 46 -3.66 -47.63 -21.04
CA CYS A 46 -3.67 -47.57 -22.49
C CYS A 46 -4.98 -48.12 -23.11
N ASP A 47 -5.64 -49.09 -22.47
CA ASP A 47 -6.95 -49.58 -22.91
C ASP A 47 -8.06 -48.53 -22.75
N LYS A 48 -7.88 -47.54 -21.86
CA LYS A 48 -8.81 -46.41 -21.70
C LYS A 48 -8.63 -45.33 -22.78
N ALA A 49 -7.55 -45.39 -23.57
CA ALA A 49 -7.31 -44.50 -24.71
C ALA A 49 -8.08 -44.91 -25.99
N ASP A 50 -8.70 -46.10 -25.99
CA ASP A 50 -9.26 -46.75 -27.18
C ASP A 50 -10.57 -46.12 -27.71
N LYS A 51 -11.17 -45.17 -26.97
CA LYS A 51 -12.48 -44.59 -27.33
C LYS A 51 -12.43 -43.36 -28.23
N ALA A 52 -11.26 -42.81 -28.60
CA ALA A 52 -11.23 -41.58 -29.40
C ALA A 52 -10.15 -41.49 -30.50
N GLU A 53 -8.93 -42.01 -30.33
CA GLU A 53 -7.84 -41.79 -31.30
C GLU A 53 -6.86 -42.98 -31.34
N GLY A 54 -6.84 -43.74 -32.44
CA GLY A 54 -5.99 -44.93 -32.60
C GLY A 54 -4.48 -44.65 -32.49
N THR A 55 -4.05 -43.39 -32.63
CA THR A 55 -2.65 -42.96 -32.43
C THR A 55 -2.25 -42.86 -30.96
N CYS A 56 -3.16 -42.51 -30.05
CA CYS A 56 -2.87 -42.35 -28.62
C CYS A 56 -2.52 -43.69 -27.96
N ARG A 57 -3.31 -44.74 -28.21
CA ARG A 57 -3.07 -46.09 -27.69
C ARG A 57 -1.70 -46.63 -28.08
N SER A 58 -1.30 -46.46 -29.34
CA SER A 58 0.00 -46.94 -29.84
C SER A 58 1.21 -46.26 -29.16
N VAL A 59 1.07 -44.97 -28.80
CA VAL A 59 2.12 -44.21 -28.11
C VAL A 59 2.14 -44.59 -26.63
N CYS A 60 0.97 -44.83 -26.02
CA CYS A 60 0.84 -45.30 -24.65
C CYS A 60 1.44 -46.71 -24.45
N GLU A 61 1.13 -47.67 -25.32
CA GLU A 61 1.65 -49.04 -25.24
C GLU A 61 3.18 -49.10 -25.44
N LYS A 62 3.72 -48.20 -26.28
CA LYS A 62 5.18 -48.03 -26.39
C LYS A 62 5.80 -47.49 -25.10
N MET A 63 5.10 -46.65 -24.34
CA MET A 63 5.58 -46.17 -23.05
C MET A 63 5.51 -47.26 -21.98
N SER A 64 4.47 -48.10 -21.98
CA SER A 64 4.32 -49.19 -21.00
C SER A 64 5.36 -50.31 -21.17
N GLN A 65 5.92 -50.47 -22.37
CA GLN A 65 6.96 -51.46 -22.67
C GLN A 65 8.38 -51.00 -22.27
N LEU A 66 8.57 -49.72 -21.95
CA LEU A 66 9.85 -49.22 -21.46
C LEU A 66 9.97 -49.57 -19.97
N ASN A 67 11.06 -50.25 -19.56
CA ASN A 67 11.35 -50.51 -18.15
C ASN A 67 11.52 -49.18 -17.39
N MET A 68 10.44 -48.67 -16.79
CA MET A 68 10.38 -47.38 -16.09
C MET A 68 11.09 -47.38 -14.73
N THR A 69 11.84 -48.43 -14.39
CA THR A 69 12.43 -48.61 -13.06
C THR A 69 13.78 -47.92 -12.86
N THR A 70 14.35 -47.23 -13.86
CA THR A 70 15.71 -46.68 -13.68
C THR A 70 16.06 -45.30 -14.25
N ASP A 71 15.18 -44.57 -14.97
CA ASP A 71 15.60 -43.25 -15.50
C ASP A 71 14.48 -42.20 -15.60
N ARG A 72 14.52 -41.18 -14.71
CA ARG A 72 13.66 -39.99 -14.72
C ARG A 72 13.73 -39.22 -16.05
N SER A 73 14.90 -39.30 -16.70
CA SER A 73 15.19 -38.72 -18.02
C SER A 73 14.32 -39.31 -19.14
N VAL A 74 13.96 -40.60 -19.06
CA VAL A 74 13.15 -41.30 -20.07
C VAL A 74 11.66 -40.93 -19.94
N ILE A 75 11.18 -40.71 -18.71
CA ILE A 75 9.81 -40.22 -18.47
C ILE A 75 9.65 -38.80 -19.02
N GLU A 76 10.60 -37.90 -18.74
CA GLU A 76 10.57 -36.51 -19.23
C GLU A 76 10.67 -36.41 -20.76
N GLN A 77 11.37 -37.33 -21.44
CA GLN A 77 11.41 -37.39 -22.92
C GLN A 77 10.14 -37.98 -23.57
N SER A 78 9.45 -38.88 -22.88
CA SER A 78 8.27 -39.57 -23.42
C SER A 78 6.96 -38.80 -23.20
N THR A 79 6.92 -38.01 -22.12
CA THR A 79 5.76 -37.22 -21.68
C THR A 79 5.23 -36.25 -22.74
N PRO A 80 6.05 -35.49 -23.50
CA PRO A 80 5.56 -34.59 -24.54
C PRO A 80 4.82 -35.30 -25.68
N ASN A 81 5.20 -36.54 -25.99
CA ASN A 81 4.55 -37.32 -27.05
C ASN A 81 3.15 -37.78 -26.61
N ILE A 82 2.96 -38.14 -25.34
CA ILE A 82 1.63 -38.48 -24.80
C ILE A 82 0.69 -37.27 -24.79
N TYR A 83 1.15 -36.10 -24.33
CA TYR A 83 0.34 -34.87 -24.39
C TYR A 83 0.06 -34.39 -25.83
N LYS A 84 0.89 -34.78 -26.80
CA LYS A 84 0.73 -34.43 -28.21
C LYS A 84 -0.24 -35.33 -28.95
N PHE A 85 -0.25 -36.64 -28.65
CA PHE A 85 -1.03 -37.64 -29.37
C PHE A 85 -2.27 -38.12 -28.61
N CYS A 86 -2.45 -37.72 -27.36
CA CYS A 86 -3.64 -38.00 -26.54
C CYS A 86 -4.32 -36.69 -26.14
N GLY A 87 -5.56 -36.48 -26.59
CA GLY A 87 -6.30 -35.26 -26.26
C GLY A 87 -6.62 -35.11 -24.76
N HIS A 88 -6.69 -33.85 -24.28
CA HIS A 88 -7.05 -33.52 -22.89
C HIS A 88 -8.47 -33.95 -22.47
N HIS A 89 -9.31 -34.33 -23.43
CA HIS A 89 -10.68 -34.79 -23.21
C HIS A 89 -10.77 -36.25 -22.74
N LEU A 90 -9.66 -37.00 -22.74
CA LEU A 90 -9.58 -38.37 -22.25
C LEU A 90 -9.43 -38.43 -20.73
N THR A 91 -10.44 -37.95 -20.00
CA THR A 91 -10.38 -37.73 -18.54
C THR A 91 -10.06 -39.01 -17.74
N GLU A 92 -10.67 -40.15 -18.07
CA GLU A 92 -10.41 -41.42 -17.37
C GLU A 92 -8.98 -41.96 -17.60
N PHE A 93 -8.42 -41.71 -18.78
CA PHE A 93 -7.03 -42.03 -19.12
C PHE A 93 -6.05 -41.14 -18.33
N TRP A 94 -6.29 -39.82 -18.31
CA TRP A 94 -5.42 -38.88 -17.60
C TRP A 94 -5.47 -39.01 -16.08
N ILE A 95 -6.62 -39.40 -15.52
CA ILE A 95 -6.75 -39.75 -14.10
C ILE A 95 -5.90 -40.99 -13.80
N CYS A 96 -6.03 -42.05 -14.60
CA CYS A 96 -5.24 -43.29 -14.46
C CYS A 96 -3.73 -43.04 -14.54
N MET A 97 -3.28 -42.33 -15.58
CA MET A 97 -1.85 -42.06 -15.83
C MET A 97 -1.19 -41.22 -14.73
N ASN A 98 -1.88 -40.19 -14.22
CA ASN A 98 -1.30 -39.29 -13.22
C ASN A 98 -1.19 -39.94 -11.84
N GLN A 99 -2.06 -40.89 -11.51
CA GLN A 99 -2.02 -41.57 -10.21
C GLN A 99 -0.92 -42.64 -10.18
N THR A 100 -0.78 -43.46 -11.23
CA THR A 100 0.29 -44.47 -11.35
C THR A 100 1.70 -43.91 -11.28
N ILE A 101 1.96 -42.78 -11.94
CA ILE A 101 3.30 -42.15 -12.00
C ILE A 101 3.75 -41.64 -10.62
N GLN A 102 2.81 -41.41 -9.68
CA GLN A 102 3.08 -40.72 -8.42
C GLN A 102 3.24 -41.63 -7.20
N ASP A 103 2.69 -42.85 -7.20
CA ASP A 103 2.59 -43.66 -5.96
C ASP A 103 3.63 -44.81 -5.88
N LEU A 104 4.17 -45.28 -7.01
CA LEU A 104 5.26 -46.27 -7.03
C LEU A 104 6.54 -45.85 -6.27
N PRO A 105 7.01 -44.58 -6.34
CA PRO A 105 8.23 -44.15 -5.67
C PRO A 105 8.18 -44.29 -4.14
N CYS A 106 6.98 -44.22 -3.52
CA CYS A 106 6.84 -44.35 -2.08
C CYS A 106 7.26 -45.75 -1.57
N CYS A 107 7.13 -46.82 -2.36
CA CYS A 107 7.55 -48.16 -1.93
C CYS A 107 9.05 -48.23 -1.58
N HIS A 108 9.90 -47.43 -2.24
CA HIS A 108 11.34 -47.41 -1.99
C HIS A 108 11.73 -46.76 -0.65
N GLU A 109 10.83 -46.00 -0.02
CA GLU A 109 11.04 -45.38 1.30
C GLU A 109 11.02 -46.40 2.45
N SER A 110 10.62 -47.65 2.20
CA SER A 110 10.74 -48.74 3.18
C SER A 110 12.17 -49.27 3.22
N ASP A 111 12.76 -49.50 4.39
CA ASP A 111 14.10 -50.11 4.48
C ASP A 111 14.11 -51.64 4.26
N SER A 112 12.93 -52.29 4.23
CA SER A 112 12.82 -53.74 4.05
C SER A 112 12.66 -54.11 2.58
N GLN A 113 13.57 -54.93 2.06
CA GLN A 113 13.54 -55.38 0.67
C GLN A 113 12.31 -56.25 0.35
N SER A 114 11.84 -57.05 1.32
CA SER A 114 10.61 -57.85 1.19
C SER A 114 9.38 -56.94 1.13
N CYS A 115 9.32 -55.91 2.00
CA CYS A 115 8.25 -54.93 1.97
C CYS A 115 8.23 -54.12 0.65
N ARG A 116 9.40 -53.69 0.16
CA ARG A 116 9.53 -53.00 -1.14
C ARG A 116 8.94 -53.84 -2.26
N SER A 117 9.36 -55.11 -2.37
CA SER A 117 8.87 -56.00 -3.43
C SER A 117 7.38 -56.29 -3.32
N THR A 118 6.85 -56.48 -2.11
CA THR A 118 5.43 -56.76 -1.89
C THR A 118 4.59 -55.50 -2.17
N CYS A 119 5.06 -54.33 -1.76
CA CYS A 119 4.45 -53.02 -2.06
C CYS A 119 4.36 -52.76 -3.56
N GLU A 120 5.47 -52.90 -4.28
CA GLU A 120 5.50 -52.72 -5.72
C GLU A 120 4.63 -53.77 -6.43
N SER A 121 4.66 -55.03 -6.00
CA SER A 121 3.88 -56.10 -6.61
C SER A 121 2.37 -55.91 -6.44
N VAL A 122 1.93 -55.57 -5.23
CA VAL A 122 0.51 -55.41 -4.90
C VAL A 122 -0.07 -54.15 -5.52
N LEU A 123 0.66 -53.02 -5.51
CA LEU A 123 0.25 -51.78 -6.19
C LEU A 123 0.26 -51.91 -7.72
N ARG A 124 1.00 -52.87 -8.28
CA ARG A 124 0.92 -53.24 -9.71
C ARG A 124 -0.24 -54.17 -10.03
N ARG A 125 -0.76 -54.91 -9.04
CA ARG A 125 -1.65 -56.06 -9.25
C ARG A 125 -3.14 -55.77 -9.01
N THR A 126 -3.49 -54.98 -8.01
CA THR A 126 -4.90 -54.78 -7.60
C THR A 126 -5.14 -53.35 -7.15
N SER A 127 -6.38 -52.86 -7.31
CA SER A 127 -6.84 -51.58 -6.76
C SER A 127 -7.78 -51.78 -5.55
N ASP A 128 -7.90 -53.01 -5.06
CA ASP A 128 -8.70 -53.33 -3.88
C ASP A 128 -7.94 -52.95 -2.60
N ILE A 129 -8.48 -51.96 -1.88
CA ILE A 129 -7.84 -51.35 -0.72
C ILE A 129 -7.69 -52.37 0.43
N GLU A 130 -8.65 -53.28 0.59
CA GLU A 130 -8.58 -54.29 1.65
C GLU A 130 -7.46 -55.30 1.35
N GLU A 131 -7.31 -55.70 0.08
CA GLU A 131 -6.24 -56.60 -0.36
C GLU A 131 -4.85 -55.94 -0.27
N ILE A 132 -4.75 -54.65 -0.61
CA ILE A 132 -3.50 -53.88 -0.52
C ILE A 132 -3.05 -53.76 0.93
N VAL A 133 -3.96 -53.36 1.83
CA VAL A 133 -3.65 -53.19 3.25
C VAL A 133 -3.34 -54.52 3.91
N GLU A 134 -3.99 -55.61 3.51
CA GLU A 134 -3.70 -56.95 4.02
C GLU A 134 -2.31 -57.44 3.58
N ALA A 135 -1.97 -57.30 2.29
CA ALA A 135 -0.68 -57.74 1.78
C ALA A 135 0.49 -56.89 2.31
N LEU A 136 0.32 -55.56 2.40
CA LEU A 136 1.31 -54.69 3.02
C LEU A 136 1.40 -54.90 4.53
N GLY A 137 0.29 -55.20 5.21
CA GLY A 137 0.27 -55.46 6.64
C GLY A 137 1.13 -56.66 7.05
N GLN A 138 1.29 -57.65 6.17
CA GLN A 138 2.10 -58.84 6.41
C GLN A 138 3.61 -58.55 6.33
N ASP A 139 4.07 -57.81 5.31
CA ASP A 139 5.51 -57.63 5.05
C ASP A 139 6.05 -56.24 5.45
N CYS A 140 5.19 -55.22 5.49
CA CYS A 140 5.53 -53.82 5.81
C CYS A 140 5.05 -53.39 7.21
N GLY A 141 4.28 -54.24 7.89
CA GLY A 141 3.67 -53.96 9.19
C GLY A 141 2.45 -53.02 9.10
N ALA A 142 1.73 -52.92 10.21
CA ALA A 142 0.51 -52.11 10.27
C ALA A 142 0.79 -50.62 9.97
N PRO A 143 -0.15 -49.90 9.33
CA PRO A 143 -0.01 -48.49 9.03
C PRO A 143 0.33 -47.68 10.29
N ALA A 144 1.46 -46.99 10.26
CA ALA A 144 2.00 -46.28 11.41
C ALA A 144 2.53 -44.90 11.01
N ILE A 145 2.06 -43.85 11.71
CA ILE A 145 2.38 -42.44 11.40
C ILE A 145 3.89 -42.14 11.53
N HIS A 146 4.67 -42.97 12.21
CA HIS A 146 6.11 -42.80 12.38
C HIS A 146 6.96 -43.55 11.33
N ASN A 147 6.34 -44.34 10.45
CA ASN A 147 7.05 -45.09 9.42
C ASN A 147 7.08 -44.27 8.12
N VAL A 148 8.26 -44.12 7.54
CA VAL A 148 8.53 -43.23 6.39
C VAL A 148 7.75 -43.64 5.14
N LEU A 149 7.62 -44.95 4.89
CA LEU A 149 6.76 -45.50 3.84
C LEU A 149 5.31 -45.01 3.99
N TRP A 150 4.74 -45.22 5.18
CA TRP A 150 3.35 -44.86 5.47
C TRP A 150 3.14 -43.34 5.52
N GLN A 151 4.14 -42.57 5.96
CA GLN A 151 4.11 -41.10 5.88
C GLN A 151 4.10 -40.58 4.43
N CYS A 152 4.79 -41.25 3.52
CA CYS A 152 4.78 -40.91 2.09
C CYS A 152 3.34 -40.99 1.53
N PHE A 153 2.62 -42.07 1.87
CA PHE A 153 1.22 -42.24 1.51
C PHE A 153 0.29 -41.24 2.25
N LEU A 154 0.50 -41.00 3.54
CA LEU A 154 -0.37 -40.15 4.38
C LEU A 154 -0.21 -38.63 4.16
N ARG A 155 0.90 -38.16 3.57
CA ARG A 155 1.14 -36.72 3.32
C ARG A 155 0.22 -36.09 2.26
N LYS A 156 -0.55 -36.89 1.51
CA LYS A 156 -1.36 -36.41 0.38
C LYS A 156 -2.80 -35.99 0.75
N ASP A 157 -3.38 -36.53 1.83
CA ASP A 157 -4.78 -36.23 2.24
C ASP A 157 -4.89 -35.52 3.60
N ALA A 158 -3.79 -35.06 4.17
CA ALA A 158 -3.90 -33.92 5.07
C ALA A 158 -4.46 -32.76 4.22
N PRO A 159 -5.66 -32.19 4.52
CA PRO A 159 -5.94 -30.85 4.02
C PRO A 159 -4.71 -30.05 4.39
N THR A 160 -4.15 -29.30 3.43
CA THR A 160 -3.05 -28.41 3.74
C THR A 160 -3.53 -27.65 4.97
N ASP A 161 -2.97 -27.94 6.14
CA ASP A 161 -3.17 -27.13 7.32
C ASP A 161 -2.30 -25.90 7.02
N THR A 162 -2.70 -25.15 5.99
CA THR A 162 -2.50 -23.72 5.89
C THR A 162 -3.32 -23.15 7.03
N LYS A 163 -2.85 -23.36 8.27
CA LYS A 163 -2.72 -22.19 9.12
C LYS A 163 -1.98 -21.21 8.25
N ASP A 164 -2.70 -20.17 7.83
CA ASP A 164 -2.20 -19.00 7.13
C ASP A 164 -0.81 -18.68 7.68
N LEU A 165 0.25 -19.21 7.06
CA LEU A 165 1.63 -18.96 7.50
C LEU A 165 1.90 -17.53 7.08
N ILE A 166 1.52 -16.62 7.96
CA ILE A 166 1.77 -15.20 7.83
C ILE A 166 3.26 -15.04 8.04
N PRO A 167 3.98 -14.47 7.07
CA PRO A 167 5.40 -14.25 7.23
C PRO A 167 5.71 -13.41 8.46
N ARG A 168 6.88 -13.62 9.06
CA ARG A 168 7.28 -12.95 10.31
C ARG A 168 7.28 -11.42 10.18
N ASP A 169 7.70 -10.88 9.03
CA ASP A 169 7.70 -9.45 8.77
C ASP A 169 7.20 -9.14 7.35
N VAL A 170 5.89 -8.94 7.24
CA VAL A 170 5.18 -8.63 5.99
C VAL A 170 5.69 -7.32 5.39
N ALA A 171 5.95 -6.29 6.20
CA ALA A 171 6.36 -4.99 5.70
C ALA A 171 7.76 -5.03 5.07
N ASN A 172 8.73 -5.63 5.77
CA ASN A 172 10.10 -5.77 5.25
C ASN A 172 10.19 -6.73 4.04
N LEU A 173 9.29 -7.71 3.92
CA LEU A 173 9.26 -8.59 2.75
C LEU A 173 8.97 -7.88 1.43
N HIS A 174 8.17 -6.80 1.44
CA HIS A 174 7.97 -6.00 0.23
C HIS A 174 9.26 -5.30 -0.21
N CYS A 175 10.16 -4.98 0.72
CA CYS A 175 11.46 -4.41 0.40
C CYS A 175 12.39 -5.39 -0.31
N CYS A 176 12.24 -6.70 -0.11
CA CYS A 176 13.06 -7.70 -0.83
C CYS A 176 12.88 -7.63 -2.35
N LEU A 177 11.76 -7.09 -2.85
CA LEU A 177 11.56 -6.84 -4.28
C LEU A 177 12.42 -5.70 -4.84
N LYS A 178 12.94 -4.83 -3.97
CA LYS A 178 13.84 -3.72 -4.33
C LYS A 178 15.31 -4.14 -4.39
N ALA A 179 15.64 -5.37 -4.00
CA ALA A 179 16.99 -5.91 -4.11
C ALA A 179 17.43 -6.00 -5.57
N LYS A 180 18.65 -5.54 -5.85
CA LYS A 180 19.26 -5.55 -7.19
C LYS A 180 19.83 -6.93 -7.53
N SER A 181 20.48 -7.58 -6.57
CA SER A 181 21.04 -8.93 -6.68
C SER A 181 20.01 -10.01 -6.32
N ALA A 182 19.99 -11.09 -7.09
CA ALA A 182 19.20 -12.28 -6.77
C ALA A 182 19.58 -12.88 -5.41
N THR A 183 20.88 -12.86 -5.06
CA THR A 183 21.38 -13.35 -3.77
C THR A 183 20.82 -12.54 -2.61
N CYS A 184 20.84 -11.21 -2.72
CA CYS A 184 20.31 -10.35 -1.66
C CYS A 184 18.78 -10.42 -1.56
N LYS A 185 18.09 -10.61 -2.68
CA LYS A 185 16.66 -10.87 -2.72
C LYS A 185 16.29 -12.15 -1.96
N GLU A 186 17.03 -13.23 -2.19
CA GLU A 186 16.85 -14.52 -1.52
C GLU A 186 17.16 -14.45 -0.02
N LEU A 187 18.32 -13.91 0.35
CA LEU A 187 18.71 -13.72 1.75
C LEU A 187 17.69 -12.86 2.51
N CYS A 188 17.23 -11.76 1.91
CA CYS A 188 16.18 -10.91 2.46
C CYS A 188 14.88 -11.69 2.69
N PHE A 189 14.43 -12.44 1.68
CA PHE A 189 13.20 -13.21 1.77
C PHE A 189 13.27 -14.25 2.89
N HIS A 190 14.34 -15.04 2.96
CA HIS A 190 14.51 -16.04 4.03
C HIS A 190 14.56 -15.41 5.42
N THR A 191 15.20 -14.24 5.54
CA THR A 191 15.33 -13.49 6.79
C THR A 191 13.96 -13.06 7.33
N PHE A 192 13.12 -12.45 6.48
CA PHE A 192 11.85 -11.87 6.93
C PHE A 192 10.63 -12.81 6.80
N ASN A 193 10.75 -13.91 6.04
CA ASN A 193 9.67 -14.88 5.91
C ASN A 193 9.64 -15.86 7.10
N LYS A 194 10.71 -16.64 7.29
CA LYS A 194 10.79 -17.69 8.33
C LYS A 194 11.53 -17.27 9.60
N GLY A 195 12.30 -16.18 9.56
CA GLY A 195 13.07 -15.70 10.72
C GLY A 195 14.26 -16.58 11.07
N SER A 196 15.33 -16.53 10.28
CA SER A 196 16.59 -17.25 10.55
C SER A 196 17.70 -16.28 10.96
N GLN A 197 18.26 -16.47 12.16
CA GLN A 197 19.35 -15.64 12.69
C GLN A 197 20.63 -15.75 11.85
N GLU A 198 21.00 -16.97 11.44
CA GLU A 198 22.15 -17.22 10.58
C GLU A 198 22.01 -16.53 9.22
N LYS A 199 20.81 -16.56 8.63
CA LYS A 199 20.51 -15.85 7.38
C LYS A 199 20.53 -14.34 7.57
N TRP A 200 20.17 -13.83 8.75
CA TRP A 200 20.24 -12.40 9.08
C TRP A 200 21.69 -11.91 9.11
N ASP A 201 22.61 -12.63 9.76
CA ASP A 201 24.03 -12.22 9.83
C ASP A 201 24.65 -12.17 8.43
N MET A 202 24.35 -13.15 7.56
CA MET A 202 24.79 -13.13 6.15
C MET A 202 24.15 -12.00 5.36
N PHE A 203 22.87 -11.73 5.59
CA PHE A 203 22.13 -10.66 4.91
C PHE A 203 22.69 -9.28 5.27
N ASP A 204 22.93 -9.03 6.56
CA ASP A 204 23.51 -7.79 7.08
C ASP A 204 24.86 -7.51 6.42
N LEU A 205 25.78 -8.49 6.49
CA LEU A 205 27.14 -8.36 5.97
C LEU A 205 27.22 -8.25 4.43
N GLN A 206 26.41 -9.01 3.69
CA GLN A 206 26.54 -9.07 2.23
C GLN A 206 25.68 -8.05 1.48
N CYS A 207 24.59 -7.58 2.09
CA CYS A 207 23.58 -6.79 1.40
C CYS A 207 23.38 -5.40 2.00
N LEU A 208 23.35 -5.24 3.33
CA LEU A 208 23.05 -3.93 3.92
C LEU A 208 24.23 -2.95 3.82
N ASP A 209 25.46 -3.45 3.88
CA ASP A 209 26.69 -2.65 3.69
C ASP A 209 27.09 -2.48 2.21
N ASN A 210 26.34 -3.07 1.28
CA ASN A 210 26.66 -3.04 -0.14
C ASN A 210 26.05 -1.80 -0.81
N SER A 211 26.88 -0.89 -1.34
CA SER A 211 26.41 0.31 -2.05
C SER A 211 25.54 0.02 -3.27
N GLN A 212 25.65 -1.18 -3.86
CA GLN A 212 24.80 -1.58 -4.99
C GLN A 212 23.36 -1.92 -4.56
N GLU A 213 23.11 -2.19 -3.28
CA GLU A 213 21.80 -2.55 -2.71
C GLU A 213 21.11 -1.38 -2.01
N THR A 214 21.45 -0.15 -2.38
CA THR A 214 20.93 1.06 -1.73
C THR A 214 19.38 1.14 -1.72
N MET A 215 18.71 0.70 -2.79
CA MET A 215 17.23 0.70 -2.83
C MET A 215 16.61 -0.26 -1.81
N LEU A 216 17.27 -1.40 -1.55
CA LEU A 216 16.84 -2.38 -0.55
C LEU A 216 17.07 -1.83 0.86
N SER A 217 18.29 -1.35 1.16
CA SER A 217 18.63 -0.84 2.49
C SER A 217 17.77 0.39 2.84
N GLN A 218 17.55 1.29 1.88
CA GLN A 218 16.68 2.44 2.06
C GLN A 218 15.22 2.03 2.31
N CYS A 219 14.69 1.05 1.57
CA CYS A 219 13.34 0.55 1.81
C CYS A 219 13.17 -0.05 3.21
N LEU A 220 14.16 -0.81 3.69
CA LEU A 220 14.12 -1.38 5.04
C LEU A 220 14.17 -0.28 6.12
N GLU A 221 14.93 0.79 5.88
CA GLU A 221 14.94 1.97 6.75
C GLU A 221 13.60 2.71 6.75
N ASP A 222 12.94 2.81 5.59
CA ASP A 222 11.61 3.39 5.39
C ASP A 222 10.51 2.63 6.16
N VAL A 223 10.60 1.30 6.26
CA VAL A 223 9.70 0.49 7.11
C VAL A 223 9.93 0.78 8.59
N ARG A 224 11.20 0.86 9.01
CA ARG A 224 11.57 0.99 10.43
C ARG A 224 11.29 2.38 10.97
N THR A 225 11.74 3.40 10.26
CA THR A 225 11.67 4.81 10.68
C THR A 225 11.35 5.70 9.47
N PRO A 226 10.06 5.83 9.11
CA PRO A 226 9.65 6.66 7.98
C PRO A 226 9.94 8.15 8.25
N CYS A 227 10.32 8.89 7.20
CA CYS A 227 10.58 10.32 7.32
C CYS A 227 9.31 11.11 7.68
N SER A 228 9.41 11.98 8.67
CA SER A 228 8.33 12.84 9.17
C SER A 228 8.76 14.31 9.20
N LEU A 229 7.82 15.24 9.03
CA LEU A 229 8.14 16.67 8.98
C LEU A 229 8.42 17.26 10.36
N GLY A 230 9.46 18.10 10.41
CA GLY A 230 9.89 18.88 11.55
C GLY A 230 10.71 18.11 12.58
N CYS A 231 11.39 18.86 13.45
CA CYS A 231 12.02 18.31 14.64
C CYS A 231 11.98 19.32 15.80
N SER A 232 11.77 18.82 17.02
CA SER A 232 11.69 19.64 18.22
C SER A 232 12.08 18.82 19.46
N SER A 233 12.39 19.52 20.56
CA SER A 233 12.60 18.92 21.87
C SER A 233 13.86 18.06 22.01
N LEU A 234 14.87 18.25 21.15
CA LEU A 234 16.20 17.67 21.33
C LEU A 234 17.06 18.57 22.23
N THR A 235 17.86 17.95 23.10
CA THR A 235 18.73 18.64 24.05
C THR A 235 20.17 18.70 23.56
N TYR A 236 20.76 17.55 23.25
CA TYR A 236 22.14 17.44 22.78
C TYR A 236 22.28 17.97 21.34
N CYS A 237 21.40 17.49 20.46
CA CYS A 237 21.31 17.85 19.04
C CYS A 237 20.36 19.03 18.79
N SER A 238 20.37 20.02 19.68
CA SER A 238 19.46 21.17 19.66
C SER A 238 19.53 22.03 18.38
N GLN A 239 20.63 21.96 17.61
CA GLN A 239 20.76 22.63 16.31
C GLN A 239 19.81 22.09 15.22
N LEU A 240 19.23 20.91 15.45
CA LEU A 240 18.22 20.28 14.58
C LEU A 240 16.78 20.70 14.94
N ASN A 241 16.57 21.33 16.09
CA ASN A 241 15.24 21.82 16.50
C ASN A 241 14.75 22.96 15.60
N ASP A 242 13.43 23.16 15.60
CA ASP A 242 12.72 24.27 14.94
C ASP A 242 12.94 24.31 13.42
N ARG A 243 13.27 23.16 12.83
CA ARG A 243 13.41 22.94 11.39
C ARG A 243 12.15 22.32 10.81
N HIS A 244 11.06 23.08 10.85
CA HIS A 244 9.72 22.54 10.57
C HIS A 244 9.47 22.11 9.11
N THR A 245 10.24 22.62 8.15
CA THR A 245 10.13 22.26 6.73
C THR A 245 11.09 21.14 6.31
N THR A 246 11.92 20.66 7.23
CA THR A 246 12.85 19.55 7.01
C THR A 246 12.21 18.25 7.49
N MET A 247 12.54 17.13 6.85
CA MET A 247 12.08 15.81 7.27
C MET A 247 13.14 15.09 8.11
N PHE A 248 12.72 14.25 9.05
CA PHE A 248 13.59 13.46 9.93
C PHE A 248 12.99 12.07 10.16
N ARG A 249 13.84 11.04 10.22
CA ARG A 249 13.42 9.67 10.56
C ARG A 249 13.29 9.48 12.07
N SER A 250 14.22 10.05 12.84
CA SER A 250 14.42 9.73 14.25
C SER A 250 14.52 10.98 15.12
N CYS A 251 13.61 11.94 14.94
CA CYS A 251 13.52 13.10 15.84
C CYS A 251 12.84 12.70 17.15
N ASN A 252 13.61 12.14 18.08
CA ASN A 252 13.15 11.75 19.42
C ASN A 252 14.30 11.76 20.44
N VAL A 253 13.93 11.67 21.72
CA VAL A 253 14.89 11.70 22.85
C VAL A 253 15.88 10.54 22.81
N ARG A 254 15.48 9.37 22.27
CA ARG A 254 16.36 8.21 22.18
C ARG A 254 17.52 8.46 21.20
N ALA A 255 17.22 8.99 20.02
CA ALA A 255 18.23 9.35 19.04
C ALA A 255 19.15 10.48 19.53
N ASP A 256 18.61 11.44 20.28
CA ASP A 256 19.40 12.50 20.93
C ASP A 256 20.43 11.93 21.91
N LEU A 257 19.99 10.96 22.73
CA LEU A 257 20.86 10.27 23.68
C LEU A 257 21.89 9.39 22.97
N ASP A 258 21.49 8.63 21.95
CA ASP A 258 22.41 7.77 21.21
C ASP A 258 23.50 8.60 20.49
N ALA A 259 23.17 9.80 20.00
CA ALA A 259 24.15 10.76 19.47
C ALA A 259 25.12 11.29 20.53
N HIS A 260 24.65 11.49 21.76
CA HIS A 260 25.49 11.93 22.87
C HIS A 260 26.47 10.83 23.30
N LEU A 261 25.99 9.59 23.39
CA LEU A 261 26.78 8.43 23.79
C LEU A 261 27.84 8.08 22.74
N SER A 262 27.53 8.14 21.45
CA SER A 262 28.50 7.84 20.38
C SER A 262 29.68 8.82 20.38
N MET A 263 29.44 10.09 20.70
CA MET A 263 30.48 11.10 20.88
C MET A 263 31.37 10.82 22.09
N ALA A 264 30.79 10.43 23.22
CA ALA A 264 31.54 10.09 24.43
C ALA A 264 32.43 8.85 24.24
N GLU A 265 31.95 7.84 23.51
CA GLU A 265 32.75 6.65 23.18
C GLU A 265 33.93 6.96 22.26
N GLN A 266 33.75 7.89 21.31
CA GLN A 266 34.79 8.32 20.38
C GLN A 266 35.97 9.01 21.09
N GLU A 267 35.70 9.88 22.06
CA GLU A 267 36.73 10.55 22.87
C GLU A 267 37.64 9.54 23.60
N GLY A 268 37.07 8.41 24.06
CA GLY A 268 37.81 7.38 24.77
C GLY A 268 38.67 6.46 23.90
N ARG A 269 38.24 6.15 22.66
CA ARG A 269 38.89 5.14 21.79
C ARG A 269 39.84 5.69 20.73
N ARG A 270 39.80 7.00 20.42
CA ARG A 270 40.57 7.65 19.33
C ARG A 270 40.47 6.96 17.96
N THR A 271 39.45 6.14 17.77
CA THR A 271 39.19 5.38 16.55
C THR A 271 37.69 5.47 16.23
N LEU A 272 37.35 5.61 14.95
CA LEU A 272 35.99 5.73 14.44
C LEU A 272 35.62 4.43 13.72
N GLN A 273 34.49 3.84 14.05
CA GLN A 273 34.00 2.67 13.33
C GLN A 273 33.14 3.09 12.13
N VAL A 274 33.54 2.74 10.92
CA VAL A 274 32.80 3.03 9.67
C VAL A 274 32.80 1.77 8.79
N ALA A 275 31.63 1.25 8.42
CA ALA A 275 31.47 0.03 7.61
C ALA A 275 32.34 -1.14 8.13
N GLY A 276 32.29 -1.40 9.44
CA GLY A 276 33.09 -2.43 10.11
C GLY A 276 34.59 -2.13 10.27
N MET A 277 35.10 -1.02 9.74
CA MET A 277 36.52 -0.63 9.84
C MET A 277 36.77 0.38 10.95
N HIS A 278 37.90 0.26 11.65
CA HIS A 278 38.33 1.21 12.68
C HIS A 278 39.32 2.21 12.07
N LEU A 279 38.87 3.45 11.87
CA LEU A 279 39.65 4.55 11.32
C LEU A 279 40.31 5.35 12.45
N PRO A 280 41.64 5.53 12.45
CA PRO A 280 42.32 6.37 13.44
C PRO A 280 41.95 7.85 13.25
N VAL A 281 41.64 8.56 14.34
CA VAL A 281 41.24 9.97 14.29
C VAL A 281 42.45 10.86 14.61
N LYS A 282 42.62 11.97 13.87
CA LYS A 282 43.68 12.97 14.11
C LYS A 282 43.53 13.66 15.48
N ASN A 283 44.63 14.18 16.02
CA ASN A 283 44.61 14.97 17.26
C ASN A 283 43.90 16.34 17.09
N SER A 284 43.34 16.81 18.21
CA SER A 284 42.22 17.76 18.38
C SER A 284 42.30 19.18 17.80
N SER A 285 43.32 19.56 17.03
CA SER A 285 43.41 20.91 16.44
C SER A 285 42.87 21.01 15.00
N GLU A 286 42.88 19.92 14.22
CA GLU A 286 42.44 19.94 12.81
C GLU A 286 40.97 19.52 12.61
N CYS A 287 40.39 18.77 13.55
CA CYS A 287 39.01 18.31 13.48
C CYS A 287 38.23 18.75 14.73
N SER A 288 37.40 19.78 14.58
CA SER A 288 36.65 20.38 15.70
C SER A 288 35.65 19.40 16.32
N THR A 289 35.48 19.48 17.64
CA THR A 289 34.44 18.75 18.40
C THR A 289 33.03 19.06 17.88
N ASP A 290 32.80 20.25 17.35
CA ASP A 290 31.51 20.69 16.79
C ASP A 290 31.15 19.98 15.47
N LEU A 291 32.15 19.69 14.63
CA LEU A 291 31.98 18.91 13.40
C LEU A 291 31.51 17.49 13.75
N TRP A 292 32.20 16.82 14.67
CA TRP A 292 31.85 15.47 15.09
C TRP A 292 30.49 15.40 15.79
N LYS A 293 30.19 16.37 16.66
CA LYS A 293 28.86 16.49 17.27
C LYS A 293 27.78 16.59 16.19
N SER A 294 28.01 17.40 15.15
CA SER A 294 27.05 17.56 14.05
C SER A 294 26.86 16.26 13.27
N VAL A 295 27.94 15.52 13.01
CA VAL A 295 27.91 14.21 12.34
C VAL A 295 27.13 13.20 13.18
N ALA A 296 27.43 13.05 14.47
CA ALA A 296 26.71 12.16 15.37
C ALA A 296 25.21 12.48 15.39
N CYS A 297 24.87 13.76 15.50
CA CYS A 297 23.47 14.21 15.44
C CYS A 297 22.79 13.84 14.12
N VAL A 298 23.43 14.07 12.97
CA VAL A 298 22.86 13.73 11.66
C VAL A 298 22.73 12.21 11.47
N LEU A 299 23.69 11.41 11.95
CA LEU A 299 23.64 9.95 11.84
C LEU A 299 22.55 9.30 12.70
N HIS A 300 22.26 9.85 13.88
CA HIS A 300 21.26 9.28 14.79
C HIS A 300 19.86 9.89 14.62
N VAL A 301 19.75 11.21 14.43
CA VAL A 301 18.46 11.90 14.21
C VAL A 301 17.97 11.72 12.76
N LYS A 302 18.90 11.48 11.82
CA LYS A 302 18.65 11.12 10.42
C LYS A 302 17.70 12.08 9.71
N PRO A 303 18.14 13.32 9.40
CA PRO A 303 17.43 14.17 8.47
C PRO A 303 17.23 13.45 7.13
N CYS A 304 16.16 13.79 6.41
CA CYS A 304 15.85 13.23 5.10
C CYS A 304 15.67 14.31 4.04
N THR A 305 15.97 13.96 2.80
CA THR A 305 15.60 14.73 1.62
C THR A 305 14.09 14.66 1.38
N THR A 306 13.50 15.76 0.87
CA THR A 306 12.10 15.75 0.44
C THR A 306 11.89 14.88 -0.79
N LYS A 307 12.90 14.82 -1.66
CA LYS A 307 12.94 13.95 -2.83
C LYS A 307 13.62 12.62 -2.53
N GLY A 308 12.96 11.51 -2.82
CA GLY A 308 13.46 10.16 -2.62
C GLY A 308 13.59 9.73 -1.16
N LEU A 309 13.27 10.59 -0.17
CA LEU A 309 13.28 10.28 1.26
C LEU A 309 14.62 9.70 1.77
N SER A 310 15.73 10.09 1.17
CA SER A 310 17.06 9.58 1.53
C SER A 310 17.60 10.29 2.76
N SER A 311 18.18 9.52 3.68
CA SER A 311 18.95 10.04 4.82
C SER A 311 20.46 9.85 4.64
N LEU A 312 20.90 9.50 3.42
CA LEU A 312 22.32 9.32 3.11
C LEU A 312 22.99 10.68 3.02
N LEU A 313 24.18 10.80 3.62
CA LEU A 313 25.02 11.98 3.50
C LEU A 313 25.55 12.12 2.07
N CYS A 314 25.72 13.35 1.61
CA CYS A 314 26.33 13.63 0.32
C CYS A 314 27.79 13.16 0.28
N GLU A 315 28.24 12.64 -0.88
CA GLU A 315 29.59 12.09 -1.04
C GLU A 315 30.67 13.14 -0.75
N GLU A 316 30.43 14.37 -1.21
CA GLU A 316 31.29 15.53 -0.94
C GLU A 316 31.50 15.80 0.55
N ASP A 317 30.43 15.76 1.34
CA ASP A 317 30.50 15.94 2.80
C ASP A 317 31.19 14.76 3.48
N CYS A 318 30.98 13.53 2.99
CA CYS A 318 31.71 12.34 3.45
C CYS A 318 33.22 12.50 3.21
N VAL A 319 33.62 12.85 1.99
CA VAL A 319 35.03 12.99 1.61
C VAL A 319 35.68 14.13 2.40
N GLN A 320 34.99 15.27 2.52
CA GLN A 320 35.48 16.41 3.31
C GLN A 320 35.70 16.02 4.78
N MET A 321 34.74 15.32 5.38
CA MET A 321 34.85 14.86 6.77
C MET A 321 36.00 13.89 6.97
N LEU A 322 36.06 12.83 6.17
CA LEU A 322 37.07 11.78 6.34
C LEU A 322 38.49 12.27 5.99
N SER A 323 38.64 13.15 5.01
CA SER A 323 39.94 13.75 4.68
C SER A 323 40.46 14.68 5.78
N SER A 324 39.56 15.43 6.43
CA SER A 324 39.91 16.37 7.48
C SER A 324 40.24 15.69 8.81
N CYS A 325 39.54 14.60 9.14
CA CYS A 325 39.53 14.06 10.50
C CYS A 325 40.22 12.70 10.68
N VAL A 326 40.44 11.91 9.62
CA VAL A 326 41.10 10.61 9.72
C VAL A 326 42.61 10.75 9.51
N ASP A 327 43.39 10.06 10.36
CA ASP A 327 44.83 9.94 10.19
C ASP A 327 45.16 8.79 9.21
N TRP A 328 45.14 9.11 7.92
CA TRP A 328 45.44 8.14 6.87
C TRP A 328 46.87 7.58 6.93
N ALA A 329 47.80 8.24 7.62
CA ALA A 329 49.17 7.71 7.78
C ALA A 329 49.21 6.51 8.74
N GLN A 330 48.32 6.47 9.73
CA GLN A 330 48.21 5.35 10.67
C GLN A 330 47.30 4.22 10.15
N PHE A 331 46.58 4.43 9.05
CA PHE A 331 45.67 3.46 8.49
C PHE A 331 46.39 2.50 7.54
N LYS A 332 46.50 1.22 7.94
CA LYS A 332 47.33 0.21 7.25
C LYS A 332 46.73 -0.39 5.97
N LEU A 333 45.50 -0.03 5.60
CA LEU A 333 44.80 -0.55 4.43
C LEU A 333 44.88 0.46 3.26
N PRO A 334 44.84 0.00 1.99
CA PRO A 334 44.99 0.85 0.81
C PRO A 334 43.69 1.61 0.48
N TYR A 335 43.07 2.26 1.47
CA TYR A 335 41.92 3.12 1.26
C TYR A 335 42.30 4.59 1.50
N THR A 336 41.73 5.46 0.69
CA THR A 336 41.66 6.91 0.87
C THR A 336 40.23 7.33 1.21
N ALA A 337 40.06 8.57 1.68
CA ALA A 337 38.74 9.16 1.92
C ALA A 337 37.80 8.97 0.71
N ASN A 338 38.29 9.24 -0.50
CA ASN A 338 37.52 9.07 -1.73
C ASN A 338 37.10 7.62 -1.96
N THR A 339 38.02 6.66 -1.87
CA THR A 339 37.69 5.25 -2.11
C THR A 339 36.75 4.68 -1.06
N LEU A 340 36.82 5.18 0.18
CA LEU A 340 35.95 4.74 1.27
C LEU A 340 34.56 5.36 1.14
N CYS A 341 34.46 6.66 0.88
CA CYS A 341 33.17 7.33 0.65
C CYS A 341 32.48 6.81 -0.61
N ALA A 342 33.21 6.53 -1.69
CA ALA A 342 32.67 5.89 -2.90
C ALA A 342 32.08 4.49 -2.63
N ARG A 343 32.51 3.83 -1.54
CA ARG A 343 31.98 2.53 -1.12
C ARG A 343 30.73 2.66 -0.25
N ILE A 344 30.63 3.72 0.55
CA ILE A 344 29.57 3.90 1.55
C ILE A 344 28.43 4.76 1.00
N VAL A 345 28.75 5.75 0.17
CA VAL A 345 27.81 6.66 -0.47
C VAL A 345 27.55 6.17 -1.91
N PRO A 346 26.29 6.07 -2.33
CA PRO A 346 25.95 5.58 -3.67
C PRO A 346 26.43 6.52 -4.78
N GLN A 347 27.11 5.95 -5.79
CA GLN A 347 27.69 6.67 -6.94
C GLN A 347 26.68 7.11 -8.04
N SER A 348 25.39 7.28 -7.74
CA SER A 348 24.42 7.64 -8.79
C SER A 348 24.34 9.15 -8.98
N ASN A 349 24.36 9.62 -10.23
CA ASN A 349 24.13 11.04 -10.59
C ASN A 349 22.70 11.55 -10.27
N THR A 350 21.89 10.76 -9.57
CA THR A 350 20.47 10.98 -9.29
C THR A 350 20.10 10.82 -7.81
N THR A 351 21.09 10.53 -6.94
CA THR A 351 20.83 10.35 -5.50
C THR A 351 20.60 11.70 -4.84
N ASN A 352 19.38 11.90 -4.34
CA ASN A 352 19.13 12.97 -3.38
C ASN A 352 19.87 12.58 -2.09
N CYS A 353 20.69 13.50 -1.58
CA CYS A 353 21.50 13.30 -0.38
C CYS A 353 21.32 14.46 0.59
N VAL A 354 21.68 14.24 1.84
CA VAL A 354 21.60 15.21 2.91
C VAL A 354 22.95 15.90 3.06
N SER A 355 22.97 17.22 2.88
CA SER A 355 24.18 18.01 3.14
C SER A 355 24.35 18.32 4.63
N LEU A 356 25.52 18.01 5.17
CA LEU A 356 25.89 18.21 6.57
C LEU A 356 25.94 19.69 6.94
N GLN A 357 26.39 20.55 6.02
CA GLN A 357 26.55 21.99 6.26
C GLN A 357 25.25 22.68 6.70
N GLN A 358 24.10 22.16 6.24
CA GLN A 358 22.78 22.67 6.60
C GLN A 358 22.45 22.52 8.09
N TYR A 359 23.10 21.58 8.78
CA TYR A 359 22.79 21.16 10.15
C TYR A 359 23.88 21.49 11.17
N MET A 360 24.96 22.13 10.75
CA MET A 360 26.03 22.58 11.65
C MET A 360 25.65 23.81 12.47
N LYS A 361 24.71 24.62 11.99
CA LYS A 361 24.26 25.86 12.64
C LYS A 361 22.83 25.72 13.16
N PRO A 362 22.47 26.38 14.28
CA PRO A 362 21.08 26.43 14.73
C PRO A 362 20.15 27.01 13.67
N SER A 363 18.88 26.61 13.69
CA SER A 363 17.85 27.19 12.84
C SER A 363 17.59 28.67 13.18
N THR A 364 17.34 29.48 12.15
CA THR A 364 16.97 30.90 12.28
C THR A 364 15.48 31.11 12.57
N SER A 365 14.67 30.06 12.48
CA SER A 365 13.19 30.11 12.47
C SER A 365 12.53 29.98 13.85
N ARG A 366 13.15 30.49 14.92
CA ARG A 366 12.66 30.35 16.31
C ARG A 366 11.33 31.08 16.62
N LEU A 367 10.87 31.96 15.72
CA LEU A 367 9.76 32.90 15.97
C LEU A 367 8.42 32.49 15.32
N ALA A 368 8.35 31.37 14.60
CA ALA A 368 7.13 30.94 13.94
C ALA A 368 6.29 30.03 14.84
N ALA A 369 4.98 30.25 14.91
CA ALA A 369 4.06 29.37 15.63
C ALA A 369 4.16 27.94 15.08
N PRO A 370 4.57 26.94 15.89
CA PRO A 370 4.77 25.58 15.42
C PRO A 370 3.42 24.92 15.12
N ALA A 371 3.37 24.14 14.04
CA ALA A 371 2.23 23.25 13.77
C ALA A 371 2.31 22.00 14.67
N SER A 372 1.15 21.48 15.05
CA SER A 372 1.05 20.36 15.96
C SER A 372 1.26 19.02 15.26
N ARG A 373 2.04 18.16 15.92
CA ARG A 373 2.41 16.81 15.44
C ARG A 373 2.05 15.80 16.52
N PRO A 374 0.76 15.55 16.74
CA PRO A 374 0.29 14.83 17.93
C PRO A 374 0.71 13.36 17.94
N CYS A 375 1.05 12.79 16.77
CA CYS A 375 1.55 11.42 16.63
C CYS A 375 3.09 11.33 16.62
N ALA A 376 3.82 12.43 16.82
CA ALA A 376 5.27 12.40 16.91
C ALA A 376 5.72 11.60 18.16
N GLY A 377 6.75 10.77 18.01
CA GLY A 377 7.26 9.94 19.11
C GLY A 377 6.46 8.67 19.39
N ALA A 378 5.53 8.28 18.50
CA ALA A 378 4.71 7.07 18.60
C ALA A 378 3.96 6.93 19.96
N PRO A 379 3.00 7.83 20.25
CA PRO A 379 2.32 7.88 21.56
C PRO A 379 1.32 6.74 21.82
N CYS A 380 1.10 5.84 20.86
CA CYS A 380 0.18 4.71 20.96
C CYS A 380 0.92 3.39 21.19
N GLY A 381 0.19 2.36 21.67
CA GLY A 381 0.76 1.03 21.89
C GLY A 381 1.23 0.34 20.60
N ARG A 382 2.01 -0.75 20.72
CA ARG A 382 2.60 -1.49 19.59
C ARG A 382 1.60 -2.05 18.57
N ALA A 383 0.37 -2.34 18.98
CA ALA A 383 -0.71 -2.84 18.12
C ALA A 383 -1.75 -1.75 17.79
N GLN A 384 -1.37 -0.47 17.93
CA GLN A 384 -2.26 0.66 17.75
C GLN A 384 -1.67 1.67 16.77
N LEU A 385 -2.52 2.15 15.88
CA LEU A 385 -2.23 3.23 14.94
C LEU A 385 -2.60 4.57 15.57
N CYS A 386 -1.65 5.51 15.63
CA CYS A 386 -1.94 6.89 15.98
C CYS A 386 -2.56 7.64 14.79
N ARG A 387 -3.70 8.29 15.01
CA ARG A 387 -4.35 9.16 14.03
C ARG A 387 -4.60 10.53 14.65
N ALA A 388 -4.07 11.58 14.04
CA ALA A 388 -4.36 12.96 14.44
C ALA A 388 -5.86 13.26 14.32
N ASP A 389 -6.46 13.87 15.33
CA ASP A 389 -7.86 14.31 15.28
C ASP A 389 -7.94 15.72 14.69
N ARG A 390 -8.19 15.77 13.39
CA ARG A 390 -8.35 17.03 12.63
C ARG A 390 -9.62 17.79 12.99
N ASN A 391 -10.63 17.13 13.55
CA ASN A 391 -11.84 17.77 14.04
C ASN A 391 -11.57 18.53 15.36
N CYS A 392 -10.59 18.05 16.14
CA CYS A 392 -10.10 18.71 17.34
C CYS A 392 -9.01 19.77 17.08
N ALA A 393 -8.28 19.68 15.97
CA ALA A 393 -7.23 20.65 15.61
C ALA A 393 -7.74 22.10 15.49
N LEU A 394 -9.05 22.28 15.30
CA LEU A 394 -9.72 23.59 15.19
C LEU A 394 -10.43 24.04 16.47
N ALA A 395 -10.32 23.30 17.58
CA ALA A 395 -11.03 23.62 18.82
C ALA A 395 -10.46 24.90 19.49
N VAL A 396 -11.31 25.90 19.69
CA VAL A 396 -10.99 27.12 20.44
C VAL A 396 -10.77 26.78 21.92
N ALA A 397 -9.78 27.44 22.55
CA ALA A 397 -9.28 27.20 23.90
C ALA A 397 -10.37 27.05 25.01
N SER A 398 -11.55 27.65 24.84
CA SER A 398 -12.67 27.56 25.79
C SER A 398 -13.39 26.20 25.84
N THR A 399 -13.17 25.32 24.86
CA THR A 399 -13.71 23.94 24.80
C THR A 399 -12.61 22.86 24.78
N ALA A 400 -11.35 23.29 24.94
CA ALA A 400 -10.17 22.44 24.79
C ALA A 400 -10.06 21.32 25.84
N ALA A 401 -10.70 21.46 27.00
CA ALA A 401 -10.63 20.48 28.09
C ALA A 401 -11.19 19.08 27.73
N ALA A 402 -11.98 18.96 26.65
CA ALA A 402 -12.60 17.71 26.22
C ALA A 402 -12.13 17.19 24.84
N CYS A 403 -11.21 17.87 24.14
CA CYS A 403 -10.78 17.47 22.79
C CYS A 403 -9.38 16.83 22.84
N ARG A 404 -9.28 15.56 22.42
CA ARG A 404 -7.99 14.86 22.27
C ARG A 404 -7.39 15.21 20.91
N SER A 405 -6.09 15.54 20.87
CA SER A 405 -5.39 15.90 19.62
C SER A 405 -5.11 14.70 18.71
N TYR A 406 -5.23 13.48 19.22
CA TYR A 406 -5.10 12.22 18.48
C TYR A 406 -5.94 11.10 19.09
N HIS A 407 -6.17 10.05 18.30
CA HIS A 407 -6.77 8.78 18.70
C HIS A 407 -5.82 7.63 18.44
N CYS A 408 -5.82 6.64 19.33
CA CYS A 408 -5.16 5.36 19.11
C CYS A 408 -6.20 4.34 18.63
N LEU A 409 -6.01 3.80 17.44
CA LEU A 409 -6.91 2.83 16.82
C LEU A 409 -6.25 1.46 16.82
N ASP A 410 -6.96 0.43 17.27
CA ASP A 410 -6.42 -0.93 17.24
C ASP A 410 -6.19 -1.40 15.79
N GLY A 411 -5.17 -2.23 15.62
CA GLY A 411 -4.76 -2.72 14.32
C GLY A 411 -3.82 -3.92 14.39
N CYS A 412 -3.42 -4.39 13.20
CA CYS A 412 -2.54 -5.53 13.04
C CYS A 412 -1.11 -5.05 12.79
N PRO A 413 -0.14 -5.38 13.64
CA PRO A 413 1.26 -5.14 13.35
C PRO A 413 1.71 -5.99 12.17
N LEU A 414 2.56 -5.44 11.31
CA LEU A 414 3.00 -6.09 10.07
C LEU A 414 4.45 -6.58 10.11
N GLY A 415 5.06 -6.64 11.28
CA GLY A 415 6.34 -7.29 11.50
C GLY A 415 6.88 -7.13 12.91
N GLU A 416 7.87 -7.95 13.26
CA GLU A 416 8.57 -7.88 14.54
C GLU A 416 9.69 -6.84 14.48
N GLY A 417 9.47 -5.68 15.12
CA GLY A 417 10.50 -4.63 15.26
C GLY A 417 10.27 -3.37 14.42
N ASN A 418 9.17 -3.30 13.66
CA ASN A 418 8.72 -2.06 13.03
C ASN A 418 7.45 -1.52 13.73
N SER A 419 7.17 -0.23 13.57
CA SER A 419 5.99 0.42 14.16
C SER A 419 4.78 0.40 13.21
N TYR A 420 4.81 -0.39 12.14
CA TYR A 420 3.76 -0.32 11.12
C TYR A 420 2.57 -1.21 11.48
N VAL A 421 1.42 -0.54 11.61
CA VAL A 421 0.15 -1.13 12.01
C VAL A 421 -0.90 -0.70 10.99
N VAL A 422 -1.64 -1.67 10.45
CA VAL A 422 -2.84 -1.41 9.63
C VAL A 422 -4.09 -1.46 10.52
N PRO A 423 -5.08 -0.59 10.32
CA PRO A 423 -6.28 -0.59 11.16
C PRO A 423 -7.12 -1.85 10.96
N ILE A 424 -7.88 -2.25 11.98
CA ILE A 424 -8.86 -3.34 11.87
C ILE A 424 -9.81 -3.07 10.70
N GLY A 425 -10.06 -4.10 9.89
CA GLY A 425 -10.89 -4.04 8.68
C GLY A 425 -10.10 -3.75 7.40
N ALA A 426 -8.84 -3.31 7.49
CA ALA A 426 -7.99 -3.10 6.32
C ALA A 426 -7.63 -4.43 5.64
N TRP A 427 -7.42 -4.36 4.32
CA TRP A 427 -6.92 -5.46 3.51
C TRP A 427 -5.46 -5.23 3.15
N VAL A 428 -4.65 -6.26 3.33
CA VAL A 428 -3.20 -6.21 3.23
C VAL A 428 -2.72 -7.18 2.15
N ARG A 429 -1.82 -6.73 1.29
CA ARG A 429 -1.12 -7.57 0.32
C ARG A 429 0.15 -8.13 0.95
N VAL A 430 0.30 -9.45 0.95
CA VAL A 430 1.43 -10.18 1.51
C VAL A 430 2.18 -10.89 0.39
N PHE A 431 3.48 -10.63 0.26
CA PHE A 431 4.34 -11.30 -0.73
C PHE A 431 4.64 -12.74 -0.30
N MET A 432 4.57 -13.69 -1.24
CA MET A 432 4.67 -15.13 -0.94
C MET A 432 5.80 -15.89 -1.64
N SER A 433 6.37 -15.37 -2.74
CA SER A 433 7.00 -16.23 -3.74
C SER A 433 8.18 -17.07 -3.25
N ASP A 434 8.20 -18.31 -3.72
CA ASP A 434 9.39 -19.13 -3.89
C ASP A 434 10.10 -18.73 -5.21
N LEU A 435 11.43 -18.63 -5.19
CA LEU A 435 12.25 -17.89 -6.16
C LEU A 435 12.19 -18.41 -7.62
N SER A 436 11.51 -19.53 -7.85
CA SER A 436 11.38 -20.24 -9.12
C SER A 436 10.09 -19.95 -9.92
N HIS A 437 9.03 -19.40 -9.29
CA HIS A 437 7.68 -19.30 -9.90
C HIS A 437 7.06 -17.89 -9.89
N GLY A 438 7.81 -16.88 -10.34
CA GLY A 438 7.27 -15.52 -10.56
C GLY A 438 6.86 -14.77 -9.28
N LEU A 439 6.15 -13.64 -9.42
CA LEU A 439 5.65 -12.84 -8.30
C LEU A 439 4.26 -13.34 -7.87
N CYS A 440 4.15 -13.75 -6.62
CA CYS A 440 2.96 -14.30 -5.99
C CYS A 440 2.63 -13.49 -4.74
N PHE A 441 1.36 -13.14 -4.59
CA PHE A 441 0.85 -12.43 -3.43
C PHE A 441 -0.34 -13.18 -2.86
N LYS A 442 -0.62 -13.02 -1.57
CA LYS A 442 -1.93 -13.27 -0.97
C LYS A 442 -2.46 -11.97 -0.42
N ILE A 443 -3.78 -11.82 -0.37
CA ILE A 443 -4.42 -10.74 0.38
C ILE A 443 -4.92 -11.29 1.70
N CYS A 444 -4.78 -10.55 2.78
CA CYS A 444 -5.27 -10.92 4.10
C CYS A 444 -6.05 -9.75 4.69
N LYS A 445 -7.02 -10.04 5.55
CA LYS A 445 -7.79 -9.02 6.26
C LYS A 445 -7.24 -8.84 7.67
N CYS A 446 -7.09 -7.60 8.11
CA CYS A 446 -6.77 -7.31 9.51
C CYS A 446 -8.03 -7.44 10.38
N GLU A 447 -8.02 -8.38 11.32
CA GLU A 447 -9.06 -8.59 12.33
C GLU A 447 -8.44 -8.56 13.74
N GLY A 448 -9.25 -8.56 14.81
CA GLY A 448 -8.76 -8.36 16.19
C GLY A 448 -7.76 -9.41 16.71
N LYS A 449 -7.48 -10.48 15.96
CA LYS A 449 -6.48 -11.52 16.27
C LYS A 449 -5.22 -11.47 15.38
N GLY A 450 -5.10 -10.46 14.52
CA GLY A 450 -4.04 -10.36 13.51
C GLY A 450 -4.60 -10.47 12.09
N LEU A 451 -3.71 -10.79 11.13
CA LEU A 451 -4.14 -11.03 9.75
C LEU A 451 -4.87 -12.38 9.67
N THR A 452 -6.03 -12.40 9.05
CA THR A 452 -6.88 -13.60 8.85
C THR A 452 -7.46 -13.60 7.44
N LYS A 453 -8.18 -14.68 7.07
CA LYS A 453 -8.91 -14.78 5.79
C LYS A 453 -8.01 -14.53 4.59
N CYS A 454 -6.83 -15.14 4.60
CA CYS A 454 -5.87 -14.93 3.53
C CYS A 454 -6.29 -15.69 2.26
N GLN A 455 -6.21 -15.03 1.11
CA GLN A 455 -6.53 -15.62 -0.20
C GLN A 455 -5.38 -15.38 -1.18
N PRO A 456 -4.84 -16.42 -1.84
CA PRO A 456 -3.78 -16.26 -2.83
C PRO A 456 -4.30 -15.53 -4.07
N LEU A 457 -3.47 -14.67 -4.64
CA LEU A 457 -3.67 -14.06 -5.95
C LEU A 457 -2.95 -14.88 -7.03
N PRO A 458 -3.45 -14.90 -8.28
CA PRO A 458 -2.73 -15.50 -9.39
C PRO A 458 -1.32 -14.90 -9.53
N CYS A 459 -0.30 -15.76 -9.56
CA CYS A 459 1.08 -15.34 -9.75
C CYS A 459 1.28 -14.75 -11.16
N PHE A 460 2.20 -13.80 -11.28
CA PHE A 460 2.55 -13.18 -12.56
C PHE A 460 4.04 -12.88 -12.65
N SER A 461 4.58 -12.79 -13.87
CA SER A 461 5.97 -12.39 -14.08
C SER A 461 6.14 -10.86 -14.06
N MET A 462 7.30 -10.39 -13.62
CA MET A 462 7.69 -8.99 -13.85
C MET A 462 7.89 -8.79 -15.36
N GLN A 463 7.06 -7.94 -15.95
CA GLN A 463 7.11 -7.61 -17.36
C GLN A 463 7.48 -6.15 -17.56
N HIS A 464 8.23 -5.88 -18.63
CA HIS A 464 8.55 -4.56 -19.13
C HIS A 464 7.52 -4.11 -20.18
N CYS A 465 7.45 -2.81 -20.41
CA CYS A 465 6.53 -2.26 -21.40
C CYS A 465 7.26 -2.09 -22.73
N PHE A 466 6.55 -2.32 -23.83
CA PHE A 466 7.05 -2.07 -25.17
C PHE A 466 6.26 -0.92 -25.80
N VAL A 467 6.93 0.19 -26.11
CA VAL A 467 6.31 1.38 -26.72
C VAL A 467 7.15 1.77 -27.93
N ASN A 468 6.56 1.76 -29.14
CA ASN A 468 7.23 2.09 -30.40
C ASN A 468 8.59 1.37 -30.58
N ASN A 469 8.63 0.06 -30.35
CA ASN A 469 9.84 -0.78 -30.36
C ASN A 469 10.93 -0.41 -29.33
N LYS A 470 10.67 0.50 -28.40
CA LYS A 470 11.54 0.78 -27.26
C LYS A 470 11.10 -0.04 -26.04
N LEU A 471 12.04 -0.74 -25.42
CA LEU A 471 11.85 -1.38 -24.11
C LEU A 471 11.86 -0.30 -23.03
N ILE A 472 10.80 -0.25 -22.23
CA ILE A 472 10.67 0.62 -21.05
C ILE A 472 10.65 -0.27 -19.82
N LEU A 473 11.60 -0.04 -18.91
CA LEU A 473 11.74 -0.86 -17.72
C LEU A 473 10.55 -0.66 -16.77
N HIS A 474 10.27 -1.66 -15.96
CA HIS A 474 9.22 -1.52 -14.94
C HIS A 474 9.64 -0.43 -13.94
N GLY A 475 8.69 0.44 -13.58
CA GLY A 475 8.91 1.62 -12.73
C GLY A 475 9.43 2.84 -13.50
N GLU A 476 9.87 2.67 -14.76
CA GLU A 476 10.37 3.78 -15.57
C GLU A 476 9.22 4.71 -15.98
N LYS A 477 9.47 6.01 -15.82
CA LYS A 477 8.53 7.10 -16.14
C LYS A 477 8.89 7.67 -17.50
N PHE A 478 7.89 7.92 -18.33
CA PHE A 478 8.07 8.45 -19.68
C PHE A 478 6.89 9.34 -20.07
N TYR A 479 7.00 10.02 -21.21
CA TYR A 479 5.91 10.82 -21.76
C TYR A 479 5.46 10.24 -23.10
N MET A 480 4.15 10.20 -23.30
CA MET A 480 3.52 10.00 -24.59
C MET A 480 2.84 11.31 -24.98
N GLU A 481 3.40 12.01 -25.96
CA GLU A 481 3.02 13.39 -26.28
C GLU A 481 3.14 14.30 -25.06
N CYS A 482 2.02 14.76 -24.50
CA CYS A 482 1.95 15.57 -23.27
C CYS A 482 1.55 14.75 -22.03
N ASN A 483 1.19 13.47 -22.20
CA ASN A 483 0.71 12.63 -21.12
C ASN A 483 1.87 11.95 -20.39
N ALA A 484 1.93 12.16 -19.08
CA ALA A 484 2.84 11.46 -18.20
C ALA A 484 2.42 9.99 -18.08
N CYS A 485 3.39 9.09 -18.18
CA CYS A 485 3.19 7.64 -18.15
C CYS A 485 4.21 6.93 -17.26
N VAL A 486 3.84 5.75 -16.78
CA VAL A 486 4.73 4.83 -16.06
C VAL A 486 4.47 3.39 -16.50
N CYS A 487 5.54 2.58 -16.54
CA CYS A 487 5.42 1.15 -16.82
C CYS A 487 5.23 0.32 -15.54
N VAL A 488 4.11 -0.40 -15.44
CA VAL A 488 3.74 -1.17 -14.24
C VAL A 488 3.48 -2.62 -14.63
N TRP A 489 4.44 -3.52 -14.41
CA TRP A 489 4.34 -4.95 -14.73
C TRP A 489 3.76 -5.24 -16.13
N GLY A 490 4.30 -4.56 -17.14
CA GLY A 490 3.90 -4.66 -18.55
C GLY A 490 2.66 -3.83 -18.93
N GLU A 491 1.99 -3.17 -17.96
CA GLU A 491 0.91 -2.22 -18.23
C GLU A 491 1.47 -0.80 -18.37
N ARG A 492 1.03 -0.10 -19.42
CA ARG A 492 1.26 1.34 -19.59
C ARG A 492 0.18 2.12 -18.85
N VAL A 493 0.53 2.75 -17.74
CA VAL A 493 -0.41 3.61 -16.99
C VAL A 493 -0.09 5.06 -17.35
N CYS A 494 -1.02 5.73 -18.05
CA CYS A 494 -0.82 7.07 -18.59
C CYS A 494 -1.96 8.01 -18.17
N ALA A 495 -1.60 9.29 -18.00
CA ALA A 495 -2.56 10.39 -17.98
C ALA A 495 -3.38 10.44 -19.27
N ARG A 496 -4.59 10.98 -19.20
CA ARG A 496 -5.54 11.04 -20.33
C ARG A 496 -5.91 12.49 -20.69
N ARG A 497 -4.92 13.36 -20.76
CA ARG A 497 -5.11 14.75 -21.20
C ARG A 497 -5.22 14.81 -22.72
N ALA A 498 -6.06 15.70 -23.20
CA ALA A 498 -6.11 16.05 -24.61
C ALA A 498 -4.87 16.86 -25.00
N CYS A 499 -3.91 16.22 -25.66
CA CYS A 499 -2.69 16.89 -26.15
C CYS A 499 -2.98 17.65 -27.45
N GLY A 500 -2.47 18.87 -27.60
CA GLY A 500 -2.53 19.60 -28.88
C GLY A 500 -3.44 20.84 -28.96
N ALA A 501 -3.88 21.41 -27.83
CA ALA A 501 -4.50 22.74 -27.83
C ALA A 501 -3.46 23.82 -28.20
N ARG A 502 -3.21 24.03 -29.51
CA ARG A 502 -2.48 25.21 -30.00
C ARG A 502 -3.18 26.47 -29.49
N ARG A 503 -2.41 27.48 -29.06
CA ARG A 503 -2.92 28.82 -28.75
C ARG A 503 -3.80 29.28 -29.92
N GLY A 504 -5.10 29.44 -29.70
CA GLY A 504 -6.06 29.92 -30.71
C GLY A 504 -7.03 28.89 -31.30
N SER A 505 -7.01 27.60 -30.91
CA SER A 505 -8.05 26.66 -31.34
C SER A 505 -9.33 26.81 -30.49
N ARG A 506 -10.51 26.81 -31.13
CA ARG A 506 -11.86 26.88 -30.51
C ARG A 506 -12.26 25.60 -29.75
N LEU A 507 -11.31 24.72 -29.43
CA LEU A 507 -11.53 23.50 -28.66
C LEU A 507 -11.71 23.87 -27.18
N THR A 508 -12.80 23.40 -26.56
CA THR A 508 -12.93 23.39 -25.12
C THR A 508 -11.78 22.58 -24.54
N ARG A 509 -11.16 23.07 -23.45
CA ARG A 509 -10.09 22.33 -22.75
C ARG A 509 -10.64 21.16 -21.90
N LEU A 510 -11.87 20.71 -22.18
CA LEU A 510 -12.51 19.58 -21.51
C LEU A 510 -12.37 18.31 -22.37
N PRO A 511 -12.38 17.11 -21.76
CA PRO A 511 -12.34 15.86 -22.48
C PRO A 511 -13.42 15.76 -23.57
N CYS A 512 -13.08 15.15 -24.70
CA CYS A 512 -13.93 15.00 -25.88
C CYS A 512 -14.53 16.33 -26.42
N ASN A 513 -13.89 17.47 -26.13
CA ASN A 513 -14.38 18.79 -26.51
C ASN A 513 -15.79 19.09 -25.96
N CYS A 514 -16.13 18.54 -24.79
CA CYS A 514 -17.44 18.73 -24.17
C CYS A 514 -17.67 20.20 -23.74
N PRO A 515 -18.92 20.67 -23.72
CA PRO A 515 -19.25 22.00 -23.23
C PRO A 515 -19.12 22.10 -21.70
N PRO A 516 -18.85 23.29 -21.15
CA PRO A 516 -18.63 23.51 -19.71
C PRO A 516 -19.94 23.61 -18.90
N HIS A 517 -21.08 23.19 -19.44
CA HIS A 517 -22.36 23.26 -18.75
C HIS A 517 -22.44 22.19 -17.65
N HIS A 518 -23.02 22.56 -16.51
CA HIS A 518 -23.37 21.61 -15.46
C HIS A 518 -24.86 21.25 -15.59
N LEU A 519 -25.12 20.06 -16.13
CA LEU A 519 -26.43 19.46 -16.32
C LEU A 519 -26.30 17.99 -15.91
N PRO A 520 -26.40 17.68 -14.60
CA PRO A 520 -25.94 16.42 -14.05
C PRO A 520 -26.62 15.23 -14.72
N ALA A 521 -25.81 14.22 -14.98
CA ALA A 521 -26.22 12.95 -15.56
C ALA A 521 -25.65 11.83 -14.69
N HIS A 522 -26.47 10.84 -14.35
CA HIS A 522 -26.03 9.70 -13.56
C HIS A 522 -26.04 8.42 -14.38
N THR A 523 -25.15 7.51 -14.00
CA THR A 523 -25.18 6.10 -14.41
C THR A 523 -25.21 5.23 -13.16
N ASN A 524 -25.41 3.92 -13.32
CA ASN A 524 -25.34 2.96 -12.21
C ASN A 524 -24.02 3.00 -11.41
N HIS A 525 -22.97 3.59 -11.98
CA HIS A 525 -21.62 3.54 -11.43
C HIS A 525 -21.09 4.89 -10.94
N ALA A 526 -21.63 6.02 -11.44
CA ALA A 526 -21.09 7.35 -11.13
C ALA A 526 -22.07 8.49 -11.49
N LEU A 527 -21.86 9.64 -10.85
CA LEU A 527 -22.47 10.92 -11.20
C LEU A 527 -21.48 11.73 -12.07
N TYR A 528 -21.98 12.31 -13.15
CA TYR A 528 -21.20 13.13 -14.07
C TYR A 528 -21.75 14.55 -14.14
N PRO A 529 -20.88 15.57 -14.34
CA PRO A 529 -21.35 16.96 -14.47
C PRO A 529 -22.27 17.20 -15.66
N ASN A 530 -22.11 16.42 -16.75
CA ASN A 530 -23.04 16.39 -17.87
C ASN A 530 -22.94 15.09 -18.69
N ALA A 531 -23.97 14.84 -19.51
CA ALA A 531 -24.06 13.64 -20.36
C ALA A 531 -22.98 13.55 -21.45
N CYS A 532 -22.37 14.67 -21.88
CA CYS A 532 -21.24 14.62 -22.81
C CYS A 532 -20.01 14.00 -22.13
N LEU A 533 -19.70 14.43 -20.91
CA LEU A 533 -18.59 13.90 -20.12
C LEU A 533 -18.82 12.43 -19.73
N ALA A 534 -20.06 12.03 -19.43
CA ALA A 534 -20.43 10.63 -19.22
C ALA A 534 -20.12 9.78 -20.47
N ARG A 535 -20.54 10.22 -21.65
CA ARG A 535 -20.23 9.54 -22.92
C ARG A 535 -18.74 9.52 -23.23
N CYS A 536 -18.03 10.59 -22.91
CA CYS A 536 -16.59 10.70 -23.14
C CYS A 536 -15.79 9.61 -22.41
N VAL A 537 -16.22 9.21 -21.21
CA VAL A 537 -15.60 8.12 -20.45
C VAL A 537 -16.16 6.73 -20.78
N GLY A 538 -17.12 6.65 -21.72
CA GLY A 538 -17.64 5.41 -22.28
C GLY A 538 -18.94 4.90 -21.68
N ALA A 539 -19.76 5.78 -21.09
CA ALA A 539 -21.16 5.46 -20.76
C ALA A 539 -22.02 5.43 -22.03
N THR A 540 -22.95 4.49 -22.10
CA THR A 540 -23.92 4.37 -23.20
C THR A 540 -25.18 5.18 -22.93
N ASP A 541 -25.94 5.53 -23.97
CA ASP A 541 -27.19 6.30 -23.80
C ASP A 541 -28.23 5.56 -22.94
N ALA A 542 -28.22 4.22 -22.94
CA ALA A 542 -29.10 3.41 -22.10
C ALA A 542 -28.72 3.42 -20.61
N GLU A 543 -27.46 3.74 -20.29
CA GLU A 543 -26.98 3.85 -18.92
C GLU A 543 -27.13 5.26 -18.34
N ILE A 544 -27.41 6.26 -19.20
CA ILE A 544 -27.45 7.67 -18.81
C ILE A 544 -28.88 8.06 -18.46
N GLU A 545 -29.04 8.51 -17.24
CA GLU A 545 -30.26 9.13 -16.76
C GLU A 545 -29.99 10.61 -16.40
N PHE A 546 -31.01 11.45 -16.56
CA PHE A 546 -30.90 12.89 -16.32
C PHE A 546 -31.48 13.29 -14.97
N GLY A 547 -30.83 14.27 -14.32
CA GLY A 547 -31.26 14.81 -13.04
C GLY A 547 -30.51 14.21 -11.85
N VAL A 548 -30.94 14.57 -10.64
CA VAL A 548 -30.33 14.10 -9.39
C VAL A 548 -31.39 13.29 -8.66
N GLN A 549 -31.47 11.99 -8.93
CA GLN A 549 -32.32 11.10 -8.13
C GLN A 549 -31.61 10.77 -6.82
N SER A 550 -32.38 10.67 -5.73
CA SER A 550 -31.86 10.19 -4.45
C SER A 550 -31.35 8.75 -4.62
N PRO A 551 -30.19 8.37 -4.05
CA PRO A 551 -29.70 6.99 -4.12
C PRO A 551 -30.64 5.93 -3.55
N CYS A 552 -31.63 6.36 -2.76
CA CYS A 552 -32.68 5.51 -2.19
C CYS A 552 -34.02 5.57 -2.95
N ALA A 553 -34.12 6.36 -4.02
CA ALA A 553 -35.33 6.41 -4.84
C ALA A 553 -35.53 5.06 -5.54
N GLY A 554 -36.71 4.45 -5.39
CA GLY A 554 -37.04 3.15 -6.01
C GLY A 554 -36.36 1.92 -5.38
N VAL A 555 -35.52 2.10 -4.35
CA VAL A 555 -34.84 0.99 -3.67
C VAL A 555 -35.78 0.30 -2.70
N THR A 556 -35.95 -1.02 -2.85
CA THR A 556 -36.72 -1.85 -1.92
C THR A 556 -35.78 -2.61 -0.99
N CYS A 557 -35.66 -2.16 0.26
CA CYS A 557 -34.88 -2.86 1.28
C CYS A 557 -35.64 -4.05 1.90
N PRO A 558 -34.95 -5.06 2.45
CA PRO A 558 -35.58 -6.17 3.17
C PRO A 558 -36.45 -5.71 4.34
N ARG A 559 -37.32 -6.59 4.87
CA ARG A 559 -38.13 -6.27 6.06
C ARG A 559 -37.23 -5.78 7.20
N ARG A 560 -37.70 -4.72 7.90
CA ARG A 560 -36.97 -4.06 9.00
C ARG A 560 -35.61 -3.47 8.60
N HIS A 561 -35.50 -3.05 7.35
CA HIS A 561 -34.37 -2.28 6.87
C HIS A 561 -34.85 -0.95 6.29
N VAL A 562 -34.03 0.09 6.46
CA VAL A 562 -34.29 1.42 5.89
C VAL A 562 -33.13 1.77 4.96
N CYS A 563 -33.45 2.25 3.76
CA CYS A 563 -32.43 2.71 2.83
C CYS A 563 -31.81 4.01 3.33
N VAL A 564 -30.47 4.04 3.37
CA VAL A 564 -29.69 5.22 3.72
C VAL A 564 -28.69 5.50 2.58
N PRO A 565 -28.59 6.73 2.07
CA PRO A 565 -27.60 7.09 1.06
C PRO A 565 -26.17 6.82 1.54
N SER A 566 -25.32 6.31 0.64
CA SER A 566 -23.90 6.03 0.89
C SER A 566 -23.14 6.16 -0.42
N SER A 567 -22.63 7.37 -0.69
CA SER A 567 -21.86 7.67 -1.89
C SER A 567 -20.60 6.79 -1.99
N ASN A 568 -20.40 6.17 -3.15
CA ASN A 568 -19.23 5.34 -3.42
C ASN A 568 -18.71 5.61 -4.83
N VAL A 569 -17.39 5.72 -4.99
CA VAL A 569 -16.76 5.87 -6.30
C VAL A 569 -15.85 4.67 -6.54
N CYS A 570 -16.24 3.84 -7.50
CA CYS A 570 -15.47 2.69 -7.94
C CYS A 570 -14.38 3.10 -8.92
N LEU A 571 -13.23 2.43 -8.85
CA LEU A 571 -12.02 2.81 -9.60
C LEU A 571 -11.84 1.99 -10.89
N SER A 572 -12.58 0.89 -11.03
CA SER A 572 -12.62 0.05 -12.23
C SER A 572 -14.05 -0.18 -12.72
N ARG A 573 -14.21 -0.34 -14.05
CA ARG A 573 -15.48 -0.74 -14.69
C ARG A 573 -15.84 -2.20 -14.42
N LEU A 574 -14.88 -3.03 -14.04
CA LEU A 574 -15.11 -4.44 -13.72
C LEU A 574 -15.71 -4.63 -12.31
N GLN A 575 -15.81 -3.56 -11.53
CA GLN A 575 -16.62 -3.53 -10.31
C GLN A 575 -18.10 -3.47 -10.69
N THR A 576 -18.70 -4.63 -10.91
CA THR A 576 -20.10 -4.80 -11.35
C THR A 576 -21.14 -4.30 -10.34
N SER A 577 -20.74 -4.03 -9.10
CA SER A 577 -21.57 -3.43 -8.05
C SER A 577 -20.84 -2.25 -7.43
N CYS A 578 -21.43 -1.06 -7.57
CA CYS A 578 -20.96 0.18 -6.93
C CYS A 578 -22.10 0.83 -6.13
N PRO A 579 -22.51 0.22 -5.01
CA PRO A 579 -23.74 0.60 -4.31
C PRO A 579 -23.65 2.05 -3.80
N GLN A 580 -24.63 2.87 -4.18
CA GLN A 580 -24.77 4.26 -3.75
C GLN A 580 -25.66 4.42 -2.49
N HIS A 581 -26.11 3.30 -1.92
CA HIS A 581 -26.95 3.24 -0.74
C HIS A 581 -26.62 1.99 0.09
N VAL A 582 -27.06 1.99 1.34
CA VAL A 582 -27.00 0.83 2.24
C VAL A 582 -28.38 0.63 2.87
N CYS A 583 -28.88 -0.60 2.87
CA CYS A 583 -30.05 -0.98 3.64
C CYS A 583 -29.65 -1.24 5.09
N VAL A 584 -30.01 -0.34 6.00
CA VAL A 584 -29.65 -0.38 7.41
C VAL A 584 -30.67 -1.21 8.19
N ASN A 585 -30.21 -2.23 8.89
CA ASN A 585 -31.06 -3.06 9.75
C ASN A 585 -31.45 -2.31 11.03
N THR A 586 -32.75 -2.35 11.39
CA THR A 586 -33.30 -1.68 12.57
C THR A 586 -33.63 -2.61 13.76
N THR A 587 -33.27 -3.90 13.73
CA THR A 587 -33.70 -4.87 14.77
C THR A 587 -32.89 -4.87 16.06
N ASP A 588 -31.67 -4.33 16.07
CA ASP A 588 -30.84 -4.18 17.26
C ASP A 588 -29.70 -3.20 16.95
N CYS A 589 -29.85 -1.93 17.34
CA CYS A 589 -28.84 -0.91 17.04
C CYS A 589 -27.60 -1.02 17.95
N ASN A 590 -27.72 -1.60 19.15
CA ASN A 590 -26.66 -1.57 20.16
C ASN A 590 -25.55 -2.58 19.87
N SER A 591 -25.87 -3.70 19.21
CA SER A 591 -24.88 -4.71 18.82
C SER A 591 -24.18 -4.40 17.49
N GLN A 592 -24.64 -3.38 16.75
CA GLN A 592 -24.04 -2.98 15.48
C GLN A 592 -22.75 -2.20 15.71
N ALA A 593 -21.80 -2.36 14.79
CA ALA A 593 -20.52 -1.67 14.84
C ALA A 593 -20.70 -0.14 14.89
N ALA A 594 -19.84 0.54 15.65
CA ALA A 594 -19.82 1.99 15.70
C ALA A 594 -19.41 2.56 14.33
N MET A 595 -20.32 3.27 13.70
CA MET A 595 -20.12 3.96 12.43
C MET A 595 -20.82 5.32 12.53
N PRO A 596 -20.19 6.32 13.16
CA PRO A 596 -20.86 7.55 13.52
C PRO A 596 -21.52 8.22 12.30
N VAL A 597 -22.66 8.86 12.51
CA VAL A 597 -23.39 9.57 11.45
C VAL A 597 -23.87 10.92 11.98
N CYS A 598 -23.70 11.98 11.19
CA CYS A 598 -24.18 13.31 11.54
C CYS A 598 -25.56 13.54 10.94
N ASP A 599 -26.52 13.97 11.78
CA ASP A 599 -27.82 14.42 11.31
C ASP A 599 -27.81 15.90 10.88
N THR A 600 -28.91 16.32 10.26
CA THR A 600 -29.13 17.71 9.81
C THR A 600 -29.21 18.74 10.93
N ASP A 601 -29.42 18.31 12.18
CA ASP A 601 -29.44 19.17 13.37
C ASP A 601 -28.05 19.27 14.05
N GLY A 602 -27.01 18.66 13.46
CA GLY A 602 -25.65 18.69 14.00
C GLY A 602 -25.44 17.73 15.17
N ARG A 603 -26.25 16.68 15.31
CA ARG A 603 -26.07 15.63 16.32
C ARG A 603 -25.42 14.40 15.71
N THR A 604 -24.38 13.91 16.39
CA THR A 604 -23.72 12.65 16.03
C THR A 604 -24.47 11.48 16.65
N HIS A 605 -24.87 10.52 15.82
CA HIS A 605 -25.44 9.24 16.21
C HIS A 605 -24.35 8.17 16.16
N ALA A 606 -24.44 7.14 17.03
CA ALA A 606 -23.40 6.11 17.14
C ALA A 606 -23.25 5.23 15.89
N ASN A 607 -24.37 4.96 15.21
CA ASN A 607 -24.42 4.22 13.95
C ASN A 607 -25.66 4.62 13.13
N PRO A 608 -25.75 4.22 11.84
CA PRO A 608 -26.91 4.54 11.00
C PRO A 608 -28.24 4.01 11.55
N CYS A 609 -28.23 2.91 12.31
CA CYS A 609 -29.45 2.36 12.93
C CYS A 609 -30.01 3.33 13.97
N HIS A 610 -29.19 3.87 14.87
CA HIS A 610 -29.62 4.88 15.83
C HIS A 610 -30.18 6.14 15.18
N LEU A 611 -29.57 6.59 14.08
CA LEU A 611 -30.08 7.72 13.31
C LEU A 611 -31.49 7.44 12.78
N VAL A 612 -31.68 6.30 12.11
CA VAL A 612 -32.97 5.89 11.55
C VAL A 612 -34.02 5.76 12.65
N MET A 613 -33.69 5.10 13.76
CA MET A 613 -34.60 4.91 14.90
C MET A 613 -34.97 6.22 15.61
N SER A 614 -34.14 7.27 15.50
CA SER A 614 -34.43 8.60 16.04
C SER A 614 -35.39 9.42 15.17
N GLY A 615 -35.71 8.98 13.95
CA GLY A 615 -36.56 9.70 12.99
C GLY A 615 -35.90 10.98 12.43
N ARG A 616 -34.60 11.18 12.63
CA ARG A 616 -33.85 12.34 12.13
C ARG A 616 -33.37 12.12 10.71
N LYS A 617 -33.20 13.22 9.96
CA LYS A 617 -32.66 13.19 8.60
C LYS A 617 -31.13 13.21 8.65
N MET A 618 -30.53 12.28 7.93
CA MET A 618 -29.09 12.22 7.71
C MET A 618 -28.58 13.48 7.02
N SER A 619 -27.44 14.01 7.49
CA SER A 619 -26.65 15.00 6.76
C SER A 619 -25.52 14.30 6.00
N TYR A 620 -24.66 13.56 6.72
CA TYR A 620 -23.53 12.84 6.14
C TYR A 620 -23.01 11.71 7.06
N LEU A 621 -22.26 10.77 6.48
CA LEU A 621 -21.56 9.70 7.21
C LEU A 621 -20.33 10.28 7.95
N GLY A 622 -20.08 9.79 9.16
CA GLY A 622 -19.03 10.28 10.03
C GLY A 622 -19.57 11.10 11.22
N PRO A 623 -18.70 11.42 12.20
CA PRO A 623 -19.07 12.30 13.30
C PRO A 623 -19.30 13.72 12.77
N CYS A 624 -20.13 14.50 13.47
CA CYS A 624 -20.32 15.90 13.11
C CYS A 624 -18.99 16.68 13.16
N LEU A 625 -18.67 17.31 12.04
CA LEU A 625 -17.47 18.11 11.85
C LEU A 625 -17.63 19.51 12.45
N ARG A 626 -16.50 20.10 12.85
CA ARG A 626 -16.36 21.45 13.37
C ARG A 626 -15.55 22.30 12.39
N GLY A 627 -15.73 23.62 12.44
CA GLY A 627 -15.00 24.55 11.58
C GLY A 627 -15.46 24.55 10.12
N CYS A 628 -16.66 24.05 9.84
CA CYS A 628 -17.35 24.12 8.55
C CYS A 628 -18.76 24.68 8.72
N SER A 629 -19.31 25.23 7.64
CA SER A 629 -20.71 25.62 7.56
C SER A 629 -21.63 24.42 7.33
N SER A 630 -22.68 24.28 8.14
CA SER A 630 -23.70 23.23 8.01
C SER A 630 -24.99 23.69 7.30
N SER A 631 -25.12 24.99 6.99
CA SER A 631 -26.40 25.62 6.64
C SER A 631 -26.57 25.97 5.16
N VAL A 632 -25.47 26.03 4.40
CA VAL A 632 -25.47 26.52 3.02
C VAL A 632 -24.96 25.45 2.07
N ALA A 633 -25.71 25.18 0.99
CA ALA A 633 -25.29 24.27 -0.06
C ALA A 633 -24.02 24.77 -0.76
N VAL A 634 -23.18 23.85 -1.20
CA VAL A 634 -21.88 24.16 -1.84
C VAL A 634 -21.64 23.27 -3.05
N CYS A 635 -20.86 23.77 -4.01
CA CYS A 635 -20.35 22.96 -5.10
C CYS A 635 -18.99 22.39 -4.69
N GLY A 636 -18.86 21.08 -4.71
CA GLY A 636 -17.57 20.41 -4.50
C GLY A 636 -16.69 20.51 -5.76
N ALA A 637 -15.37 20.44 -5.57
CA ALA A 637 -14.39 20.40 -6.67
C ALA A 637 -14.58 19.17 -7.59
N ASN A 638 -15.29 18.15 -7.13
CA ASN A 638 -15.72 16.99 -7.92
C ASN A 638 -16.95 17.25 -8.81
N GLY A 639 -17.51 18.46 -8.78
CA GLY A 639 -18.72 18.81 -9.54
C GLY A 639 -20.01 18.27 -8.94
N VAL A 640 -20.03 17.89 -7.66
CA VAL A 640 -21.23 17.44 -6.94
C VAL A 640 -21.73 18.55 -6.03
N THR A 641 -23.05 18.75 -5.98
CA THR A 641 -23.68 19.70 -5.05
C THR A 641 -23.91 19.02 -3.71
N TYR A 642 -23.32 19.58 -2.66
CA TYR A 642 -23.48 19.11 -1.29
C TYR A 642 -24.46 20.01 -0.53
N GLY A 643 -25.22 19.42 0.40
CA GLY A 643 -26.13 20.18 1.24
C GLY A 643 -25.44 21.15 2.21
N SER A 644 -24.15 20.93 2.49
CA SER A 644 -23.33 21.78 3.33
C SER A 644 -21.83 21.62 3.05
N GLU A 645 -21.01 22.55 3.53
CA GLU A 645 -19.55 22.43 3.51
C GLU A 645 -19.09 21.22 4.33
N CYS A 646 -19.70 21.00 5.50
CA CYS A 646 -19.40 19.83 6.32
C CYS A 646 -19.67 18.51 5.58
N ALA A 647 -20.75 18.44 4.80
CA ALA A 647 -21.08 17.26 4.00
C ALA A 647 -20.03 17.00 2.90
N ALA A 648 -19.56 18.04 2.22
CA ALA A 648 -18.46 17.90 1.25
C ALA A 648 -17.19 17.39 1.94
N TRP A 649 -16.85 17.96 3.09
CA TRP A 649 -15.65 17.61 3.84
C TRP A 649 -15.70 16.19 4.44
N SER A 650 -16.87 15.69 4.84
CA SER A 650 -16.99 14.31 5.32
C SER A 650 -16.69 13.26 4.24
N GLU A 651 -16.87 13.63 2.97
CA GLU A 651 -16.50 12.81 1.82
C GLU A 651 -15.09 13.10 1.29
N TYR A 652 -14.27 13.85 2.05
CA TYR A 652 -12.95 14.31 1.64
C TYR A 652 -12.96 15.19 0.38
N VAL A 653 -14.04 15.93 0.12
CA VAL A 653 -14.13 16.81 -1.06
C VAL A 653 -13.90 18.26 -0.67
N SER A 654 -13.00 18.93 -1.38
CA SER A 654 -12.79 20.38 -1.25
C SER A 654 -13.98 21.13 -1.84
N VAL A 655 -14.39 22.22 -1.18
CA VAL A 655 -15.40 23.13 -1.74
C VAL A 655 -14.78 23.94 -2.86
N ASP A 656 -15.49 24.08 -3.97
CA ASP A 656 -15.12 24.96 -5.08
C ASP A 656 -15.66 26.37 -4.84
N TYR A 657 -16.99 26.48 -4.67
CA TYR A 657 -17.69 27.73 -4.33
C TYR A 657 -19.00 27.46 -3.59
N VAL A 658 -19.57 28.52 -3.01
CA VAL A 658 -20.85 28.49 -2.29
C VAL A 658 -22.03 28.49 -3.28
N GLY A 659 -23.05 27.69 -3.00
CA GLY A 659 -24.21 27.48 -3.87
C GLY A 659 -24.15 26.14 -4.62
N PRO A 660 -25.19 25.79 -5.41
CA PRO A 660 -25.19 24.58 -6.22
C PRO A 660 -24.15 24.66 -7.34
N CYS A 661 -23.76 23.52 -7.91
CA CYS A 661 -22.88 23.51 -9.07
C CYS A 661 -23.59 24.08 -10.32
N LEU A 662 -22.93 25.00 -11.02
CA LEU A 662 -23.48 25.75 -12.17
C LEU A 662 -22.67 25.56 -13.47
N ALA A 663 -21.38 25.24 -13.36
CA ALA A 663 -20.48 25.07 -14.50
C ALA A 663 -19.37 24.06 -14.20
N VAL A 664 -18.69 23.62 -15.26
CA VAL A 664 -17.48 22.81 -15.21
C VAL A 664 -16.29 23.66 -15.62
N GLY A 665 -15.27 23.74 -14.78
CA GLY A 665 -14.07 24.53 -15.05
C GLY A 665 -13.15 23.89 -16.08
N TYR A 666 -12.57 24.70 -16.94
CA TYR A 666 -11.59 24.26 -17.94
C TYR A 666 -10.31 23.68 -17.29
N ILE A 667 -9.77 22.61 -17.89
CA ILE A 667 -8.52 21.99 -17.42
C ILE A 667 -7.32 22.80 -17.90
N SER A 668 -6.42 23.11 -16.95
CA SER A 668 -5.20 23.88 -17.22
C SER A 668 -4.25 23.77 -16.03
N ASP A 669 -2.95 23.85 -16.29
CA ASP A 669 -1.92 23.85 -15.23
C ASP A 669 -1.73 25.23 -14.55
N GLN A 670 -2.50 26.25 -14.95
CA GLN A 670 -2.43 27.60 -14.38
C GLN A 670 -3.38 27.75 -13.19
N MET A 671 -2.89 28.36 -12.10
CA MET A 671 -3.68 28.70 -10.91
C MET A 671 -4.42 30.04 -11.14
N GLU A 672 -5.67 29.94 -11.56
CA GLU A 672 -6.57 31.06 -11.87
C GLU A 672 -8.03 30.55 -11.90
N PRO A 673 -9.04 31.43 -11.82
CA PRO A 673 -10.43 31.06 -12.06
C PRO A 673 -10.63 30.43 -13.46
N LYS A 674 -11.39 29.33 -13.54
CA LYS A 674 -11.60 28.55 -14.76
C LYS A 674 -13.02 28.61 -15.31
N CYS A 675 -13.94 29.22 -14.57
CA CYS A 675 -15.32 29.42 -15.00
C CYS A 675 -15.56 30.90 -15.27
N THR A 676 -16.34 31.20 -16.31
CA THR A 676 -16.71 32.56 -16.73
C THR A 676 -18.18 32.87 -16.44
N PHE A 677 -18.82 32.07 -15.59
CA PHE A 677 -20.25 32.22 -15.28
C PHE A 677 -20.42 33.21 -14.13
N ASP A 678 -21.06 34.34 -14.37
CA ASP A 678 -21.10 35.49 -13.45
C ASP A 678 -21.67 35.18 -12.05
N ARG A 679 -22.47 34.11 -11.92
CA ARG A 679 -23.01 33.67 -10.62
C ARG A 679 -22.04 32.87 -9.77
N ILE A 680 -20.88 32.48 -10.32
CA ILE A 680 -19.84 31.75 -9.60
C ILE A 680 -18.84 32.76 -9.03
N VAL A 681 -18.86 32.92 -7.71
CA VAL A 681 -17.92 33.77 -6.97
C VAL A 681 -16.92 32.88 -6.27
N CYS A 682 -15.66 32.97 -6.68
CA CYS A 682 -14.60 32.19 -6.07
C CYS A 682 -14.26 32.68 -4.67
N PRO A 683 -14.08 31.78 -3.69
CA PRO A 683 -13.57 32.14 -2.38
C PRO A 683 -12.21 32.83 -2.49
N ALA A 684 -11.95 33.80 -1.60
CA ALA A 684 -10.63 34.40 -1.50
C ALA A 684 -9.57 33.34 -1.16
N LEU A 685 -8.36 33.53 -1.68
CA LEU A 685 -7.22 32.71 -1.29
C LEU A 685 -6.89 32.96 0.18
N LYS A 686 -6.53 31.89 0.92
CA LYS A 686 -6.14 32.00 2.34
C LYS A 686 -4.97 32.96 2.57
N LYS A 687 -4.12 33.13 1.55
CA LYS A 687 -3.05 34.11 1.54
C LYS A 687 -2.73 34.53 0.11
N ASP A 688 -2.48 35.82 -0.07
CA ASP A 688 -2.05 36.35 -1.37
C ASP A 688 -0.73 35.71 -1.82
N ASN A 689 -0.63 35.42 -3.12
CA ASN A 689 0.55 34.79 -3.75
C ASN A 689 0.97 33.43 -3.16
N CYS A 690 0.08 32.74 -2.44
CA CYS A 690 0.33 31.39 -1.95
C CYS A 690 0.62 30.41 -3.10
N GLN A 691 1.38 29.35 -2.81
CA GLN A 691 1.42 28.19 -3.70
C GLN A 691 0.10 27.42 -3.57
N GLY A 692 -0.43 27.00 -4.70
CA GLY A 692 -1.78 26.44 -4.78
C GLY A 692 -2.06 25.80 -6.13
N PHE A 693 -3.34 25.64 -6.45
CA PHE A 693 -3.79 24.95 -7.64
C PHE A 693 -5.20 25.43 -8.01
N THR A 694 -5.63 25.13 -9.24
CA THR A 694 -7.06 25.05 -9.58
C THR A 694 -7.35 23.62 -9.98
N ALA A 695 -8.29 22.96 -9.28
CA ALA A 695 -8.51 21.53 -9.45
C ALA A 695 -9.12 21.22 -10.84
N PRO A 696 -8.79 20.08 -11.48
CA PRO A 696 -9.35 19.74 -12.80
C PRO A 696 -10.88 19.62 -12.77
N GLY A 697 -11.57 20.43 -13.56
CA GLY A 697 -13.04 20.49 -13.58
C GLY A 697 -13.66 21.46 -12.58
N ALA A 698 -12.87 22.02 -11.65
CA ALA A 698 -13.31 23.03 -10.69
C ALA A 698 -13.09 24.46 -11.23
N CYS A 699 -13.85 25.40 -10.70
CA CYS A 699 -13.83 26.80 -11.10
C CYS A 699 -12.78 27.64 -10.38
N CYS A 700 -12.46 27.34 -9.11
CA CYS A 700 -11.81 28.29 -8.23
C CYS A 700 -10.41 27.85 -7.77
N PRO A 701 -9.43 28.78 -7.73
CA PRO A 701 -8.10 28.50 -7.23
C PRO A 701 -8.09 28.37 -5.70
N ARG A 702 -7.19 27.53 -5.17
CA ARG A 702 -7.01 27.27 -3.73
C ARG A 702 -5.52 27.22 -3.36
N CYS A 703 -5.17 27.62 -2.14
CA CYS A 703 -3.84 27.46 -1.57
C CYS A 703 -3.66 26.04 -1.02
N GLY A 704 -2.49 25.43 -1.21
CA GLY A 704 -2.18 24.10 -0.69
C GLY A 704 -1.35 23.25 -1.64
N GLY A 705 -1.00 22.06 -1.20
CA GLY A 705 -0.36 21.05 -2.04
C GLY A 705 -1.40 20.30 -2.88
N ALA A 706 -1.04 19.91 -4.10
CA ALA A 706 -1.93 19.13 -4.96
C ALA A 706 -1.17 18.06 -5.75
N LEU A 707 -1.82 16.92 -5.95
CA LEU A 707 -1.29 15.76 -6.65
C LEU A 707 -2.28 15.25 -7.69
N ARG A 708 -1.77 14.87 -8.85
CA ARG A 708 -2.48 13.99 -9.80
C ARG A 708 -1.89 12.60 -9.69
N ILE A 709 -2.71 11.61 -9.34
CA ILE A 709 -2.28 10.24 -9.09
C ILE A 709 -2.87 9.33 -10.16
N LEU A 710 -1.97 8.69 -10.91
CA LEU A 710 -2.27 7.61 -11.83
C LEU A 710 -2.29 6.29 -11.07
N TYR A 711 -3.16 5.37 -11.48
CA TYR A 711 -3.33 4.07 -10.85
C TYR A 711 -3.56 2.97 -11.89
N SER A 712 -3.12 1.76 -11.58
CA SER A 712 -3.30 0.57 -12.42
C SER A 712 -4.68 -0.04 -12.21
N LYS A 713 -5.53 0.05 -13.24
CA LYS A 713 -6.84 -0.62 -13.24
C LYS A 713 -6.68 -2.13 -13.27
N LYS A 714 -5.70 -2.63 -14.04
CA LYS A 714 -5.40 -4.07 -14.14
C LYS A 714 -5.04 -4.69 -12.79
N GLN A 715 -4.35 -3.98 -11.91
CA GLN A 715 -4.05 -4.47 -10.57
C GLN A 715 -5.30 -4.58 -9.69
N ILE A 716 -6.17 -3.58 -9.74
CA ILE A 716 -7.46 -3.60 -9.03
C ILE A 716 -8.29 -4.78 -9.53
N ASP A 717 -8.37 -4.97 -10.85
CA ASP A 717 -9.11 -6.06 -11.46
C ASP A 717 -8.56 -7.43 -11.03
N ARG A 718 -7.23 -7.62 -11.05
CA ARG A 718 -6.60 -8.86 -10.57
C ARG A 718 -6.93 -9.16 -9.11
N ALA A 719 -6.95 -8.15 -8.24
CA ALA A 719 -7.31 -8.34 -6.85
C ALA A 719 -8.78 -8.78 -6.71
N LEU A 720 -9.69 -8.16 -7.47
CA LEU A 720 -11.12 -8.45 -7.43
C LEU A 720 -11.49 -9.81 -8.04
N TYR A 721 -10.90 -10.19 -9.18
CA TYR A 721 -11.17 -11.48 -9.80
C TYR A 721 -10.48 -12.66 -9.10
N GLY A 722 -9.31 -12.42 -8.52
CA GLY A 722 -8.54 -13.48 -7.87
C GLY A 722 -9.09 -13.90 -6.52
N THR A 723 -10.09 -13.22 -5.97
CA THR A 723 -10.48 -13.33 -4.56
C THR A 723 -11.99 -13.12 -4.36
N ASN A 724 -12.54 -13.54 -3.23
CA ASN A 724 -13.95 -13.35 -2.89
C ASN A 724 -14.16 -12.06 -2.07
N ILE A 725 -13.40 -11.01 -2.37
CA ILE A 725 -13.55 -9.73 -1.67
C ILE A 725 -14.63 -8.90 -2.32
N SER A 726 -15.39 -8.16 -1.50
CA SER A 726 -16.37 -7.22 -2.01
C SER A 726 -15.72 -6.21 -2.94
N ALA A 727 -16.39 -5.89 -4.05
CA ALA A 727 -16.00 -4.78 -4.93
C ALA A 727 -15.85 -3.46 -4.16
N THR A 728 -16.51 -3.31 -3.01
CA THR A 728 -16.39 -2.12 -2.16
C THR A 728 -15.07 -2.01 -1.38
N VAL A 729 -14.20 -3.03 -1.40
CA VAL A 729 -12.90 -2.99 -0.69
C VAL A 729 -11.95 -1.96 -1.31
N VAL A 730 -11.92 -1.88 -2.64
CA VAL A 730 -11.07 -0.93 -3.38
C VAL A 730 -11.96 0.14 -4.01
N ASN A 731 -12.14 1.24 -3.28
CA ASN A 731 -12.91 2.39 -3.73
C ASN A 731 -12.14 3.69 -3.41
N LEU A 732 -12.57 4.81 -3.99
CA LEU A 732 -11.92 6.10 -3.79
C LEU A 732 -11.86 6.52 -2.30
N HIS A 733 -12.92 6.30 -1.52
CA HIS A 733 -12.97 6.66 -0.11
C HIS A 733 -11.86 5.96 0.69
N ASN A 734 -11.70 4.65 0.48
CA ASN A 734 -10.66 3.87 1.14
C ASN A 734 -9.25 4.30 0.70
N VAL A 735 -9.06 4.66 -0.57
CA VAL A 735 -7.78 5.21 -1.06
C VAL A 735 -7.46 6.53 -0.35
N VAL A 736 -8.39 7.47 -0.34
CA VAL A 736 -8.21 8.80 0.24
C VAL A 736 -7.99 8.70 1.76
N GLN A 737 -8.79 7.87 2.45
CA GLN A 737 -8.60 7.58 3.87
C GLN A 737 -7.28 6.86 4.15
N GLY A 738 -6.80 5.99 3.26
CA GLY A 738 -5.49 5.35 3.35
C GLY A 738 -4.36 6.37 3.26
N LEU A 739 -4.41 7.27 2.27
CA LEU A 739 -3.43 8.35 2.08
C LEU A 739 -3.42 9.34 3.25
N GLU A 740 -4.59 9.69 3.80
CA GLU A 740 -4.69 10.63 4.93
C GLU A 740 -3.90 10.16 6.17
N ARG A 741 -3.79 8.84 6.39
CA ARG A 741 -3.02 8.27 7.51
C ARG A 741 -1.54 8.65 7.48
N HIS A 742 -1.01 9.01 6.31
CA HIS A 742 0.38 9.42 6.15
C HIS A 742 0.60 10.92 6.36
N ILE A 743 -0.45 11.71 6.55
CA ILE A 743 -0.35 13.14 6.86
C ILE A 743 -0.08 13.31 8.36
N THR A 744 1.07 13.88 8.73
CA THR A 744 1.54 13.98 10.12
C THR A 744 1.18 15.28 10.81
N ILE A 745 1.00 16.36 10.04
CA ILE A 745 0.57 17.67 10.55
C ILE A 745 -0.96 17.67 10.77
N ALA A 746 -1.41 18.01 11.98
CA ALA A 746 -2.83 17.97 12.32
C ALA A 746 -3.65 19.08 11.64
N GLU A 747 -3.01 20.21 11.34
CA GLU A 747 -3.61 21.37 10.68
C GLU A 747 -3.68 21.24 9.16
N CYS A 748 -3.24 20.12 8.59
CA CYS A 748 -3.33 19.82 7.16
C CYS A 748 -4.36 18.72 6.94
N ALA A 749 -5.36 18.98 6.11
CA ALA A 749 -6.38 18.01 5.71
C ALA A 749 -6.14 17.52 4.28
N LEU A 750 -6.21 16.21 4.10
CA LEU A 750 -6.19 15.59 2.78
C LEU A 750 -7.62 15.56 2.23
N ARG A 751 -7.77 15.94 0.97
CA ARG A 751 -9.01 15.86 0.19
C ARG A 751 -8.72 15.13 -1.12
N GLY A 752 -9.70 14.50 -1.73
CA GLY A 752 -9.50 13.89 -3.03
C GLY A 752 -10.77 13.46 -3.74
N TYR A 753 -10.69 13.42 -5.07
CA TYR A 753 -11.78 12.96 -5.93
C TYR A 753 -11.26 12.34 -7.23
N LEU A 754 -12.12 11.59 -7.93
CA LEU A 754 -11.84 11.09 -9.26
C LEU A 754 -12.18 12.17 -10.30
N THR A 755 -11.18 12.62 -11.04
CA THR A 755 -11.35 13.66 -12.07
C THR A 755 -12.09 13.15 -13.29
N ILE A 756 -12.60 14.08 -14.11
CA ILE A 756 -13.18 13.78 -15.43
C ILE A 756 -12.17 13.17 -16.43
N GLU A 757 -10.87 13.27 -16.16
CA GLU A 757 -9.80 12.60 -16.90
C GLU A 757 -9.52 11.17 -16.39
N THR A 758 -10.32 10.69 -15.42
CA THR A 758 -10.22 9.37 -14.76
C THR A 758 -8.93 9.16 -13.97
N GLU A 759 -8.41 10.24 -13.39
CA GLU A 759 -7.26 10.25 -12.48
C GLU A 759 -7.68 10.64 -11.07
N ILE A 760 -6.99 10.15 -10.05
CA ILE A 760 -7.27 10.55 -8.66
C ILE A 760 -6.56 11.87 -8.40
N PHE A 761 -7.31 12.92 -8.10
CA PHE A 761 -6.75 14.21 -7.70
C PHE A 761 -6.82 14.34 -6.19
N VAL A 762 -5.69 14.62 -5.55
CA VAL A 762 -5.57 14.74 -4.10
C VAL A 762 -5.02 16.12 -3.75
N THR A 763 -5.57 16.76 -2.74
CA THR A 763 -5.09 18.05 -2.24
C THR A 763 -4.81 17.97 -0.75
N ILE A 764 -3.81 18.70 -0.30
CA ILE A 764 -3.47 18.84 1.10
C ILE A 764 -3.60 20.33 1.43
N GLU A 765 -4.65 20.66 2.16
CA GLU A 765 -5.08 22.03 2.43
C GLU A 765 -4.94 22.33 3.92
N SER A 766 -4.59 23.57 4.26
CA SER A 766 -4.58 23.99 5.66
C SER A 766 -6.02 24.07 6.19
N LEU A 767 -6.24 23.65 7.43
CA LEU A 767 -7.50 23.83 8.15
C LEU A 767 -7.59 25.22 8.81
N ILE A 768 -6.47 25.88 9.04
CA ILE A 768 -6.40 27.21 9.66
C ILE A 768 -6.97 28.25 8.70
N GLU A 769 -7.84 29.13 9.19
CA GLU A 769 -8.46 30.20 8.38
C GLU A 769 -7.41 31.21 7.87
N ASN A 770 -6.53 31.68 8.77
CA ASN A 770 -5.45 32.63 8.48
C ASN A 770 -4.07 32.00 8.74
N PRO A 771 -3.58 31.11 7.84
CA PRO A 771 -2.31 30.41 8.04
C PRO A 771 -1.09 31.30 7.73
N THR A 772 0.00 31.07 8.47
CA THR A 772 1.32 31.62 8.15
C THR A 772 1.91 30.97 6.89
N ASP A 773 2.94 31.59 6.27
CA ASP A 773 3.65 30.98 5.13
C ASP A 773 4.23 29.62 5.50
N LEU A 774 4.74 29.50 6.73
CA LEU A 774 5.30 28.26 7.25
C LEU A 774 4.24 27.15 7.30
N GLN A 775 3.07 27.44 7.86
CA GLN A 775 1.97 26.48 7.97
C GLN A 775 1.45 26.04 6.59
N LEU A 776 1.30 26.97 5.64
CA LEU A 776 0.97 26.62 4.26
C LEU A 776 2.04 25.74 3.62
N LYS A 777 3.32 26.09 3.83
CA LYS A 777 4.44 25.33 3.27
C LYS A 777 4.51 23.91 3.84
N MET A 778 4.19 23.71 5.11
CA MET A 778 4.11 22.37 5.72
C MET A 778 3.07 21.49 5.02
N CYS A 779 1.86 21.99 4.74
CA CYS A 779 0.84 21.22 4.02
C CYS A 779 1.25 20.89 2.59
N ILE A 780 1.97 21.80 1.91
CA ILE A 780 2.56 21.53 0.60
C ILE A 780 3.61 20.42 0.67
N LEU A 781 4.46 20.43 1.69
CA LEU A 781 5.50 19.41 1.88
C LEU A 781 4.91 18.03 2.24
N GLU A 782 3.78 17.98 2.96
CA GLU A 782 3.03 16.74 3.17
C GLU A 782 2.54 16.15 1.83
N ALA A 783 2.11 16.99 0.88
CA ALA A 783 1.75 16.55 -0.46
C ALA A 783 2.95 16.00 -1.24
N GLU A 784 4.08 16.72 -1.23
CA GLU A 784 5.31 16.29 -1.89
C GLU A 784 5.83 14.96 -1.31
N LYS A 785 5.77 14.80 0.03
CA LYS A 785 6.09 13.54 0.72
C LYS A 785 5.23 12.38 0.22
N LEU A 786 3.91 12.58 0.15
CA LEU A 786 2.98 11.57 -0.37
C LEU A 786 3.28 11.19 -1.82
N ALA A 787 3.58 12.19 -2.66
CA ALA A 787 3.94 11.95 -4.05
C ALA A 787 5.15 11.02 -4.15
N ASP A 788 6.15 11.28 -3.32
CA ASP A 788 7.38 10.51 -3.28
C ASP A 788 7.18 9.10 -2.73
N MET A 789 6.35 8.93 -1.70
CA MET A 789 5.97 7.61 -1.20
C MET A 789 5.29 6.75 -2.29
N ILE A 790 4.40 7.32 -3.09
CA ILE A 790 3.76 6.61 -4.20
C ILE A 790 4.80 6.29 -5.28
N ASN A 791 5.63 7.28 -5.62
CA ASN A 791 6.60 7.21 -6.71
C ASN A 791 7.76 6.24 -6.47
N SER A 792 8.11 5.98 -5.21
CA SER A 792 9.12 4.99 -4.83
C SER A 792 8.55 3.58 -4.62
N GLU A 793 7.22 3.42 -4.73
CA GLU A 793 6.46 2.26 -4.25
C GLU A 793 6.84 1.93 -2.80
N HIS A 794 6.79 2.96 -1.95
CA HIS A 794 7.11 2.85 -0.54
C HIS A 794 6.36 1.66 0.08
N PRO A 795 7.01 0.85 0.95
CA PRO A 795 6.44 -0.39 1.46
C PRO A 795 5.07 -0.19 2.13
N LEU A 796 4.89 0.94 2.83
CA LEU A 796 3.61 1.31 3.46
C LEU A 796 2.46 1.52 2.45
N ILE A 797 2.77 1.98 1.23
CA ILE A 797 1.83 2.11 0.11
C ILE A 797 1.61 0.75 -0.56
N ALA A 798 2.68 -0.01 -0.80
CA ALA A 798 2.64 -1.28 -1.52
C ALA A 798 1.93 -2.42 -0.76
N VAL A 799 1.90 -2.33 0.57
CA VAL A 799 1.29 -3.31 1.49
C VAL A 799 -0.21 -3.10 1.66
N ASP A 800 -0.69 -1.85 1.70
CA ASP A 800 -2.13 -1.57 1.80
C ASP A 800 -2.81 -1.87 0.45
N LEU A 801 -3.78 -2.78 0.43
CA LEU A 801 -4.42 -3.20 -0.83
C LEU A 801 -5.07 -2.02 -1.57
N SER A 802 -5.67 -1.08 -0.84
CA SER A 802 -6.32 0.10 -1.44
C SER A 802 -5.31 1.03 -2.11
N LEU A 803 -4.10 1.14 -1.57
CA LEU A 803 -3.05 2.04 -2.07
C LEU A 803 -2.09 1.35 -3.06
N SER A 804 -2.03 0.01 -3.05
CA SER A 804 -1.05 -0.76 -3.83
C SER A 804 -1.14 -0.58 -5.34
N ALA A 805 -2.30 -0.14 -5.86
CA ALA A 805 -2.53 0.12 -7.28
C ALA A 805 -2.07 1.51 -7.74
N LEU A 806 -1.73 2.42 -6.81
CA LEU A 806 -1.24 3.76 -7.15
C LEU A 806 0.16 3.64 -7.76
N SER A 807 0.37 4.23 -8.94
CA SER A 807 1.58 3.97 -9.74
C SER A 807 2.44 5.20 -10.00
N TYR A 808 1.83 6.38 -10.11
CA TYR A 808 2.58 7.61 -10.37
C TYR A 808 1.82 8.82 -9.82
N ALA A 809 2.47 9.58 -8.92
CA ALA A 809 1.99 10.86 -8.43
C ALA A 809 2.77 12.04 -9.02
N LEU A 810 2.04 12.98 -9.62
CA LEU A 810 2.55 14.22 -10.21
C LEU A 810 2.22 15.39 -9.28
N VAL A 811 3.23 16.19 -8.95
CA VAL A 811 3.07 17.37 -8.11
C VAL A 811 2.50 18.55 -8.92
N VAL A 812 1.29 18.92 -8.54
CA VAL A 812 0.33 19.91 -9.08
C VAL A 812 0.59 21.39 -8.87
N HIS A 813 1.06 21.74 -7.67
CA HIS A 813 0.91 23.10 -7.15
C HIS A 813 1.86 24.10 -7.81
N LYS A 814 1.37 25.32 -8.00
CA LYS A 814 2.03 26.44 -8.68
C LYS A 814 1.75 27.75 -7.95
N HIS A 815 2.50 28.79 -8.30
CA HIS A 815 2.15 30.16 -7.94
C HIS A 815 1.08 30.72 -8.91
N PRO A 816 0.25 31.67 -8.45
CA PRO A 816 -0.74 32.33 -9.30
C PRO A 816 -0.09 33.04 -10.49
N THR A 817 -0.68 32.94 -11.68
CA THR A 817 -0.04 33.33 -12.94
C THR A 817 -0.05 34.83 -13.27
N LYS A 818 -0.73 35.67 -12.48
CA LYS A 818 -0.60 37.14 -12.37
C LYS A 818 -1.62 37.65 -11.35
N GLY A 819 -1.25 38.70 -10.61
CA GLY A 819 -1.97 39.18 -9.42
C GLY A 819 -3.48 39.26 -9.63
N SER A 820 -4.22 38.63 -8.71
CA SER A 820 -5.53 39.13 -8.33
C SER A 820 -5.30 40.56 -7.92
N SER A 821 -5.42 41.48 -8.88
CA SER A 821 -5.62 42.88 -8.56
C SER A 821 -6.95 42.83 -7.83
N THR A 822 -6.88 42.87 -6.50
CA THR A 822 -7.96 43.42 -5.73
C THR A 822 -8.26 44.74 -6.41
N ILE A 823 -9.34 44.78 -7.18
CA ILE A 823 -10.00 46.03 -7.48
C ILE A 823 -10.55 46.45 -6.12
N THR A 824 -9.69 47.02 -5.28
CA THR A 824 -10.11 47.91 -4.23
C THR A 824 -10.69 49.09 -5.01
N LEU A 825 -11.99 48.99 -5.31
CA LEU A 825 -12.79 50.14 -5.65
C LEU A 825 -12.71 51.05 -4.44
N SER A 826 -11.72 51.92 -4.45
CA SER A 826 -11.56 53.01 -3.51
C SER A 826 -12.91 53.70 -3.40
N VAL A 827 -13.45 53.75 -2.18
CA VAL A 827 -14.72 54.44 -1.87
C VAL A 827 -14.69 55.88 -2.41
N PHE A 828 -13.50 56.48 -2.57
CA PHE A 828 -13.32 57.78 -3.21
C PHE A 828 -13.78 57.85 -4.69
N VAL A 829 -13.65 56.77 -5.47
CA VAL A 829 -14.08 56.76 -6.89
C VAL A 829 -15.61 56.68 -7.00
N LEU A 830 -16.27 55.96 -6.08
CA LEU A 830 -17.73 55.91 -6.00
C LEU A 830 -18.33 57.22 -5.44
N VAL A 831 -17.65 57.88 -4.50
CA VAL A 831 -18.10 59.18 -3.97
C VAL A 831 -17.87 60.31 -4.98
N SER A 832 -16.78 60.28 -5.75
CA SER A 832 -16.51 61.31 -6.77
C SER A 832 -17.44 61.19 -7.99
N SER A 833 -17.86 59.98 -8.35
CA SER A 833 -18.88 59.79 -9.41
C SER A 833 -20.27 60.24 -8.94
N TYR A 834 -20.64 60.02 -7.67
CA TYR A 834 -21.88 60.55 -7.10
C TYR A 834 -21.86 62.09 -6.97
N PHE A 835 -20.73 62.70 -6.61
CA PHE A 835 -20.61 64.16 -6.51
C PHE A 835 -20.68 64.82 -7.89
N SER A 836 -20.11 64.19 -8.92
CA SER A 836 -20.17 64.70 -10.31
C SER A 836 -21.59 64.65 -10.89
N VAL A 837 -22.39 63.66 -10.50
CA VAL A 837 -23.82 63.58 -10.88
C VAL A 837 -24.68 64.60 -10.12
N TYR A 838 -24.26 65.00 -8.91
CA TYR A 838 -24.98 66.00 -8.11
C TYR A 838 -24.68 67.45 -8.52
N VAL A 839 -23.52 67.72 -9.15
CA VAL A 839 -23.14 69.06 -9.64
C VAL A 839 -23.63 69.33 -11.07
N LEU A 840 -24.07 68.29 -11.79
CA LEU A 840 -24.66 68.37 -13.14
C LEU A 840 -26.20 68.33 -13.16
N ARG A 841 -26.84 68.40 -11.99
CA ARG A 841 -28.26 68.74 -11.79
C ARG A 841 -28.35 70.07 -11.08
#